data_AF-A0A1F3LI36-F1
#
_entry.id   AF-A0A1F3LI36-F1
#
_cell.length_a   1.000
_cell.length_b   1.000
_cell.length_c   1.000
_cell.angle_alpha   90.00
_cell.angle_beta   90.00
_cell.angle_gamma   90.00
#
_symmetry.space_group_name_H-M   'P 1'
#
loop_
_entity.id
_entity.type
_entity.pdbx_description
1 polymer ?
#
loop_
_entity_poly.entity_id
_entity_poly.type
_entity_poly.pdbx_seq_one_letter_code
_entity_poly.pdbx_strand_id
1 'polypeptide(L)'
;MRLLILAGFLFICTLAFSIPLANNSASEEPTQTVDSLQQGMIFLKKLTSQQGKWYFNNPEFKRSIKGLIHFLEDEQVDTVLFKISKYKTDSLLIFRRWQDVADTLSIPGFVPSGQINEKMKQLDREIRDQNPLEKIPVPEHLLVGLEKKVPFLPKEKSQILVDRGLFILPDSLKNLSFKKDTLKPGSKKYLHYQQLDSLRIKLIEQARVKYNDSLLRHYIDSVSTTYRNTALTHFSDSLQNQLYVSLKMQNKQLVKSWNDSLVTSMNDSIRHLLPLLEKRAYKYPQDVWLHNLTNDSTRVRLRNGENYSTRMFIKNEQADSLGIKVENLGRNSMKILIDDGVTFTRFKQQQKRDIQFKNFTPDEKLVKVAKRYNVITPWNLGGNSTFGFTQTSLNNWKKGGNSSLSLLAVLKGFANYSNEKLKWENSAELRNGWMRINEEDEETKLQKNDDKLELISRLGISAFKKWYYSGEVDFETQFFNGYNYPDTDNPISAFMAPAKTLIKIGLDYKPNKDFSLFLSPLTSKTVFVRDTALIDQTKFGVSADKRRFWEPGFNADLKFKKTIYTDIVWETKYKMFFNYRNPFNKFDINWENLVSMKLNDYINMNFMLHLIYDDNVTFPTDKLDANGKTIYEPRWQVKELITIGFAYNINRRIYKRQKVN
;
A
#
# COMPACT_ATOMS: atom_id res chain seq x y z
N MET A 1 -7.03 20.70 61.05
CA MET A 1 -8.09 20.72 60.00
C MET A 1 -7.89 19.54 59.06
N ARG A 2 -8.89 18.83 58.53
CA ARG A 2 -10.16 19.25 57.87
C ARG A 2 -9.87 19.94 56.50
N LEU A 3 -10.51 19.63 55.38
CA LEU A 3 -11.39 18.51 55.03
C LEU A 3 -11.60 18.45 53.49
N LEU A 4 -11.69 17.26 52.87
CA LEU A 4 -12.45 16.96 51.62
C LEU A 4 -12.14 17.81 50.33
N ILE A 5 -12.75 17.63 49.14
CA ILE A 5 -12.91 16.42 48.27
C ILE A 5 -13.32 16.82 46.83
N LEU A 6 -12.88 16.07 45.80
CA LEU A 6 -13.40 16.05 44.39
C LEU A 6 -13.51 17.44 43.68
N ALA A 7 -14.03 17.59 42.46
CA ALA A 7 -13.68 16.93 41.19
C ALA A 7 -14.17 17.83 40.03
N GLY A 8 -13.62 17.71 38.83
CA GLY A 8 -14.10 18.47 37.67
C GLY A 8 -13.34 18.18 36.38
N PHE A 9 -14.07 17.74 35.35
CA PHE A 9 -13.60 17.64 33.96
C PHE A 9 -13.66 19.01 33.26
N LEU A 10 -12.92 19.15 32.15
CA LEU A 10 -13.20 20.07 31.01
C LEU A 10 -13.26 21.59 31.28
N PHE A 11 -12.36 22.37 30.66
CA PHE A 11 -12.53 22.81 29.27
C PHE A 11 -11.20 23.38 28.69
N ILE A 12 -11.26 24.04 27.52
CA ILE A 12 -10.13 24.41 26.66
C ILE A 12 -9.99 25.93 26.48
N CYS A 13 -8.74 26.40 26.34
CA CYS A 13 -8.27 27.68 25.76
C CYS A 13 -8.40 29.01 26.55
N THR A 14 -7.38 29.87 26.29
CA THR A 14 -7.32 31.34 26.42
C THR A 14 -7.44 31.96 27.83
N LEU A 15 -6.77 33.08 28.15
CA LEU A 15 -5.88 33.96 27.37
C LEU A 15 -4.73 34.51 28.25
N ALA A 16 -3.80 35.22 27.62
CA ALA A 16 -2.55 35.70 28.20
C ALA A 16 -2.70 36.85 29.23
N PHE A 17 -1.66 37.03 30.03
CA PHE A 17 -1.22 38.37 30.43
C PHE A 17 0.18 38.64 29.87
N SER A 18 0.25 39.51 28.86
CA SER A 18 1.48 40.16 28.36
C SER A 18 1.87 41.30 29.35
N ILE A 19 2.93 42.10 29.24
CA ILE A 19 3.54 42.97 28.20
C ILE A 19 4.86 43.53 28.86
N PRO A 20 5.91 44.06 28.20
CA PRO A 20 6.40 44.06 26.80
C PRO A 20 7.77 43.32 26.75
N LEU A 21 8.96 43.72 26.23
CA LEU A 21 9.59 44.46 25.07
C LEU A 21 11.05 43.85 25.01
N ALA A 22 11.88 43.94 23.97
CA ALA A 22 11.78 44.66 22.71
C ALA A 22 12.36 43.88 21.51
N ASN A 23 11.63 43.99 20.39
CA ASN A 23 12.02 43.93 18.98
C ASN A 23 13.48 43.57 18.61
N ASN A 24 13.62 42.57 17.72
CA ASN A 24 13.54 42.90 16.29
C ASN A 24 12.97 41.74 15.46
N SER A 25 12.40 42.06 14.29
CA SER A 25 11.40 41.23 13.62
C SER A 25 11.81 40.75 12.22
N ALA A 26 11.60 39.46 11.94
CA ALA A 26 11.34 38.94 10.61
C ALA A 26 10.42 37.71 10.72
N SER A 27 9.26 37.79 10.06
CA SER A 27 8.16 36.81 10.04
C SER A 27 8.54 35.33 9.94
N GLU A 28 7.97 34.51 10.83
CA GLU A 28 7.74 33.08 10.57
C GLU A 28 6.24 32.82 10.35
N GLU A 29 5.89 32.37 9.14
CA GLU A 29 4.65 31.62 8.88
C GLU A 29 4.75 30.20 9.50
N PRO A 30 3.64 29.47 9.70
CA PRO A 30 3.66 28.19 10.41
C PRO A 30 4.43 27.11 9.62
N THR A 31 5.73 27.01 9.87
CA THR A 31 6.57 25.97 9.27
C THR A 31 6.09 24.60 9.69
N GLN A 32 5.72 23.80 8.70
CA GLN A 32 5.67 22.34 8.84
C GLN A 32 6.97 21.86 9.49
N THR A 33 6.89 20.87 10.39
CA THR A 33 8.09 20.24 10.97
C THR A 33 8.78 19.36 9.93
N VAL A 34 9.44 20.02 8.96
CA VAL A 34 10.29 19.38 7.96
C VAL A 34 11.43 18.67 8.70
N ASP A 35 11.64 17.39 8.40
CA ASP A 35 12.69 16.62 9.04
C ASP A 35 14.07 17.22 8.75
N SER A 36 14.71 17.73 9.81
CA SER A 36 16.04 18.35 9.76
C SER A 36 17.13 17.36 9.30
N LEU A 37 16.95 16.06 9.57
CA LEU A 37 17.83 15.00 9.05
C LEU A 37 17.69 14.92 7.52
N GLN A 38 16.45 14.87 7.02
CA GLN A 38 16.14 14.81 5.59
C GLN A 38 16.72 16.01 4.82
N GLN A 39 16.62 17.23 5.35
CA GLN A 39 17.23 18.41 4.72
C GLN A 39 18.77 18.35 4.73
N GLY A 40 19.38 17.88 5.81
CA GLY A 40 20.83 17.61 5.87
C GLY A 40 21.28 16.61 4.82
N MET A 41 20.54 15.51 4.63
CA MET A 41 20.83 14.50 3.62
C MET A 41 20.67 15.04 2.19
N ILE A 42 19.62 15.82 1.90
CA ILE A 42 19.42 16.48 0.59
C ILE A 42 20.59 17.42 0.26
N PHE A 43 21.07 18.19 1.24
CA PHE A 43 22.24 19.07 1.08
C PHE A 43 23.54 18.30 0.79
N LEU A 44 23.84 17.26 1.58
CA LEU A 44 25.03 16.42 1.40
C LEU A 44 24.98 15.59 0.09
N LYS A 45 23.79 15.16 -0.35
CA LYS A 45 23.58 14.57 -1.69
C LYS A 45 23.95 15.56 -2.80
N LYS A 46 23.44 16.79 -2.73
CA LYS A 46 23.71 17.85 -3.73
C LYS A 46 25.21 18.11 -3.86
N LEU A 47 25.92 18.24 -2.73
CA LEU A 47 27.38 18.38 -2.68
C LEU A 47 28.13 17.17 -3.25
N THR A 48 27.73 15.93 -2.89
CA THR A 48 28.48 14.72 -3.27
C THR A 48 28.17 14.19 -4.68
N SER A 49 27.16 14.75 -5.35
CA SER A 49 26.77 14.43 -6.74
C SER A 49 27.91 14.59 -7.76
N GLN A 50 27.68 14.11 -9.00
CA GLN A 50 28.64 14.22 -10.11
C GLN A 50 28.50 15.50 -10.93
N GLN A 51 27.43 16.29 -10.76
CA GLN A 51 27.14 17.50 -11.56
C GLN A 51 27.39 18.82 -10.81
N GLY A 52 27.97 18.77 -9.60
CA GLY A 52 28.25 19.96 -8.79
C GLY A 52 29.60 20.61 -9.11
N LYS A 53 29.66 21.96 -9.07
CA LYS A 53 30.90 22.76 -9.11
C LYS A 53 31.73 22.70 -7.81
N TRP A 54 31.46 21.73 -6.92
CA TRP A 54 32.04 21.61 -5.59
C TRP A 54 32.99 20.40 -5.51
N TYR A 55 34.23 20.67 -5.15
CA TYR A 55 35.31 19.69 -5.07
C TYR A 55 35.62 19.37 -3.61
N PHE A 56 35.94 18.11 -3.32
CA PHE A 56 36.34 17.65 -1.99
C PHE A 56 37.84 17.43 -1.98
N ASN A 57 38.57 18.11 -1.09
CA ASN A 57 40.03 18.02 -1.01
C ASN A 57 40.53 16.60 -0.66
N ASN A 58 39.69 15.76 -0.05
CA ASN A 58 39.97 14.34 0.17
C ASN A 58 38.89 13.45 -0.51
N PRO A 59 39.25 12.62 -1.51
CA PRO A 59 38.34 11.67 -2.16
C PRO A 59 37.74 10.62 -1.21
N GLU A 60 38.49 10.19 -0.20
CA GLU A 60 38.03 9.24 0.82
C GLU A 60 36.94 9.87 1.69
N PHE A 61 37.10 11.12 2.10
CA PHE A 61 36.05 11.85 2.83
C PHE A 61 34.76 11.99 2.00
N LYS A 62 34.87 12.28 0.69
CA LYS A 62 33.71 12.27 -0.24
C LYS A 62 33.05 10.88 -0.31
N ARG A 63 33.84 9.79 -0.25
CA ARG A 63 33.34 8.40 -0.24
C ARG A 63 32.66 8.05 1.09
N SER A 64 33.22 8.47 2.22
CA SER A 64 32.65 8.25 3.55
C SER A 64 31.34 8.99 3.77
N ILE A 65 31.20 10.23 3.29
CA ILE A 65 29.91 10.95 3.31
C ILE A 65 28.87 10.20 2.46
N LYS A 66 29.24 9.69 1.27
CA LYS A 66 28.33 8.84 0.48
C LYS A 66 27.94 7.55 1.20
N GLY A 67 28.88 6.94 1.93
CA GLY A 67 28.61 5.77 2.77
C GLY A 67 27.64 6.07 3.92
N LEU A 68 27.73 7.26 4.54
CA LEU A 68 26.81 7.70 5.59
C LEU A 68 25.40 8.01 5.04
N ILE A 69 25.29 8.65 3.86
CA ILE A 69 24.00 8.84 3.18
C ILE A 69 23.35 7.48 2.88
N HIS A 70 24.10 6.56 2.25
CA HIS A 70 23.65 5.21 1.96
C HIS A 70 23.25 4.42 3.22
N PHE A 71 23.96 4.60 4.35
CA PHE A 71 23.61 3.94 5.61
C PHE A 71 22.31 4.46 6.25
N LEU A 72 21.95 5.73 6.02
CA LEU A 72 20.75 6.35 6.58
C LEU A 72 19.50 6.16 5.72
N GLU A 73 19.66 5.97 4.40
CA GLU A 73 18.54 5.92 3.45
C GLU A 73 18.27 4.54 2.84
N ASP A 74 19.31 3.74 2.57
CA ASP A 74 19.16 2.46 1.90
C ASP A 74 18.96 1.31 2.89
N GLU A 75 18.23 0.28 2.46
CA GLU A 75 17.84 -0.84 3.30
C GLU A 75 19.03 -1.72 3.71
N GLN A 76 18.88 -2.42 4.85
CA GLN A 76 19.90 -3.37 5.32
C GLN A 76 20.16 -4.46 4.26
N VAL A 77 21.43 -4.84 4.09
CA VAL A 77 21.88 -5.77 3.05
C VAL A 77 21.07 -7.07 3.03
N ASP A 78 20.71 -7.63 4.18
CA ASP A 78 19.91 -8.85 4.25
C ASP A 78 18.44 -8.65 3.80
N THR A 79 17.86 -7.46 4.01
CA THR A 79 16.56 -7.05 3.44
C THR A 79 16.65 -6.89 1.92
N VAL A 80 17.72 -6.27 1.43
CA VAL A 80 18.00 -6.12 0.00
C VAL A 80 18.15 -7.48 -0.68
N LEU A 81 18.95 -8.39 -0.10
CA LEU A 81 19.11 -9.77 -0.58
C LEU A 81 17.76 -10.53 -0.60
N PHE A 82 16.93 -10.38 0.44
CA PHE A 82 15.60 -10.97 0.46
C PHE A 82 14.69 -10.43 -0.65
N LYS A 83 14.67 -9.11 -0.88
CA LYS A 83 13.89 -8.51 -1.97
C LYS A 83 14.38 -8.96 -3.34
N ILE A 84 15.70 -8.87 -3.60
CA ILE A 84 16.33 -9.34 -4.84
C ILE A 84 15.99 -10.81 -5.12
N SER A 85 15.94 -11.66 -4.08
CA SER A 85 15.62 -13.08 -4.22
C SER A 85 14.23 -13.37 -4.81
N LYS A 86 13.27 -12.43 -4.68
CA LYS A 86 11.93 -12.56 -5.25
C LYS A 86 11.91 -12.39 -6.77
N TYR A 87 12.72 -11.47 -7.29
CA TYR A 87 12.77 -11.16 -8.73
C TYR A 87 13.59 -12.17 -9.56
N LYS A 88 14.04 -13.29 -8.94
CA LYS A 88 14.86 -14.31 -9.61
C LYS A 88 14.11 -15.12 -10.66
N THR A 89 12.78 -15.18 -10.56
CA THR A 89 11.91 -15.85 -11.53
C THR A 89 11.50 -14.95 -12.70
N ASP A 90 11.81 -13.66 -12.65
CA ASP A 90 11.22 -12.70 -13.56
C ASP A 90 11.89 -12.73 -14.94
N SER A 91 11.05 -12.84 -15.97
CA SER A 91 11.45 -12.93 -17.37
C SER A 91 12.08 -11.64 -17.91
N LEU A 92 11.91 -10.51 -17.21
CA LEU A 92 12.49 -9.21 -17.58
C LEU A 92 12.83 -8.37 -16.33
N LEU A 93 14.11 -8.12 -16.08
CA LEU A 93 14.60 -7.27 -14.98
C LEU A 93 14.71 -5.79 -15.39
N ILE A 94 15.02 -5.53 -16.67
CA ILE A 94 15.05 -4.19 -17.27
C ILE A 94 14.44 -4.20 -18.68
N PHE A 95 13.88 -3.07 -19.09
CA PHE A 95 13.39 -2.86 -20.47
C PHE A 95 13.98 -1.58 -21.07
N ARG A 96 14.07 -1.55 -22.41
CA ARG A 96 14.30 -0.34 -23.21
C ARG A 96 13.35 -0.37 -24.40
N ARG A 97 12.69 0.74 -24.72
CA ARG A 97 11.79 0.81 -25.87
C ARG A 97 12.62 0.95 -27.15
N TRP A 98 12.14 0.39 -28.25
CA TRP A 98 12.87 0.43 -29.53
C TRP A 98 13.04 1.87 -30.09
N GLN A 99 12.22 2.84 -29.62
CA GLN A 99 12.39 4.26 -29.91
C GLN A 99 13.55 4.92 -29.16
N ASP A 100 14.04 4.33 -28.06
CA ASP A 100 15.12 4.87 -27.22
C ASP A 100 16.52 4.43 -27.72
N VAL A 101 16.62 3.96 -28.97
CA VAL A 101 17.86 3.53 -29.61
C VAL A 101 18.57 4.75 -30.20
N ALA A 102 19.65 5.19 -29.55
CA ALA A 102 20.36 6.42 -29.89
C ALA A 102 21.14 6.37 -31.22
N ASP A 103 21.72 5.22 -31.57
CA ASP A 103 22.33 4.98 -32.88
C ASP A 103 21.57 3.86 -33.61
N THR A 104 20.90 4.24 -34.70
CA THR A 104 20.23 3.31 -35.62
C THR A 104 21.01 3.11 -36.92
N LEU A 105 22.03 3.92 -37.19
CA LEU A 105 22.87 3.84 -38.38
C LEU A 105 23.90 2.70 -38.24
N SER A 106 24.29 2.36 -37.01
CA SER A 106 25.14 1.21 -36.70
C SER A 106 24.45 -0.16 -36.84
N ILE A 107 23.15 -0.22 -37.16
CA ILE A 107 22.38 -1.48 -37.20
C ILE A 107 22.50 -2.12 -38.59
N PRO A 108 23.03 -3.35 -38.72
CA PRO A 108 23.16 -4.03 -40.01
C PRO A 108 21.81 -4.16 -40.73
N GLY A 109 21.78 -3.72 -42.01
CA GLY A 109 20.58 -3.76 -42.85
C GLY A 109 19.61 -2.59 -42.67
N PHE A 110 19.84 -1.66 -41.73
CA PHE A 110 19.06 -0.43 -41.62
C PHE A 110 19.33 0.49 -42.82
N VAL A 111 18.28 1.01 -43.45
CA VAL A 111 18.38 1.89 -44.64
C VAL A 111 18.10 3.34 -44.24
N PRO A 112 19.10 4.25 -44.25
CA PRO A 112 18.90 5.65 -43.90
C PRO A 112 17.95 6.37 -44.87
N SER A 113 17.27 7.42 -44.40
CA SER A 113 16.29 8.19 -45.19
C SER A 113 16.84 8.71 -46.53
N GLY A 114 18.09 9.16 -46.58
CA GLY A 114 18.76 9.56 -47.83
C GLY A 114 18.86 8.42 -48.86
N GLN A 115 19.15 7.19 -48.42
CA GLN A 115 19.19 6.02 -49.31
C GLN A 115 17.78 5.58 -49.75
N ILE A 116 16.76 5.72 -48.88
CA ILE A 116 15.37 5.48 -49.28
C ILE A 116 14.97 6.46 -50.39
N ASN A 117 15.33 7.74 -50.27
CA ASN A 117 15.04 8.75 -51.28
C ASN A 117 15.74 8.48 -52.61
N GLU A 118 17.00 8.05 -52.61
CA GLU A 118 17.68 7.67 -53.87
C GLU A 118 17.10 6.40 -54.51
N LYS A 119 16.67 5.40 -53.71
CA LYS A 119 15.95 4.23 -54.24
C LYS A 119 14.61 4.59 -54.87
N MET A 120 13.86 5.53 -54.29
CA MET A 120 12.62 6.04 -54.89
C MET A 120 12.88 6.78 -56.22
N LYS A 121 13.95 7.60 -56.31
CA LYS A 121 14.37 8.24 -57.57
C LYS A 121 14.87 7.24 -58.63
N GLN A 122 15.50 6.14 -58.22
CA GLN A 122 15.87 5.04 -59.12
C GLN A 122 14.61 4.39 -59.70
N LEU A 123 13.66 4.03 -58.83
CA LEU A 123 12.38 3.43 -59.22
C LEU A 123 11.56 4.33 -60.16
N ASP A 124 11.47 5.65 -59.92
CA ASP A 124 10.75 6.56 -60.82
C ASP A 124 11.36 6.62 -62.23
N ARG A 125 12.70 6.59 -62.34
CA ARG A 125 13.40 6.50 -63.63
C ARG A 125 13.12 5.17 -64.33
N GLU A 126 13.30 4.05 -63.62
CA GLU A 126 13.05 2.71 -64.16
C GLU A 126 11.59 2.54 -64.65
N ILE A 127 10.62 3.09 -63.91
CA ILE A 127 9.20 3.09 -64.31
C ILE A 127 8.99 3.91 -65.60
N ARG A 128 9.58 5.10 -65.72
CA ARG A 128 9.46 5.95 -66.91
C ARG A 128 10.14 5.33 -68.13
N ASP A 129 11.33 4.77 -67.96
CA ASP A 129 12.12 4.14 -69.03
C ASP A 129 11.43 2.87 -69.57
N GLN A 130 10.78 2.08 -68.70
CA GLN A 130 10.05 0.86 -69.10
C GLN A 130 8.67 1.15 -69.71
N ASN A 131 8.02 2.28 -69.36
CA ASN A 131 6.64 2.59 -69.72
C ASN A 131 6.53 3.88 -70.58
N PRO A 132 6.96 3.85 -71.86
CA PRO A 132 6.84 5.00 -72.74
C PRO A 132 5.36 5.38 -72.95
N LEU A 133 5.07 6.68 -72.79
CA LEU A 133 3.72 7.26 -72.69
C LEU A 133 2.74 6.78 -73.77
N GLU A 134 3.22 6.57 -74.99
CA GLU A 134 2.42 6.13 -76.15
C GLU A 134 1.72 4.78 -75.92
N LYS A 135 2.33 3.88 -75.13
CA LYS A 135 1.76 2.56 -74.81
C LYS A 135 0.62 2.62 -73.79
N ILE A 136 0.48 3.73 -73.06
CA ILE A 136 -0.58 3.90 -72.06
C ILE A 136 -1.89 4.21 -72.83
N PRO A 137 -2.94 3.35 -72.71
CA PRO A 137 -4.21 3.59 -73.37
C PRO A 137 -4.95 4.76 -72.70
N VAL A 138 -5.61 5.60 -73.51
CA VAL A 138 -6.44 6.72 -73.02
C VAL A 138 -7.90 6.26 -72.98
N PRO A 139 -8.60 6.37 -71.83
CA PRO A 139 -10.01 6.02 -71.74
C PRO A 139 -10.87 6.81 -72.72
N GLU A 140 -11.71 6.10 -73.48
CA GLU A 140 -12.56 6.66 -74.54
C GLU A 140 -13.44 7.82 -74.07
N HIS A 141 -13.96 7.75 -72.84
CA HIS A 141 -14.81 8.80 -72.25
C HIS A 141 -14.09 10.16 -72.08
N LEU A 142 -12.75 10.20 -72.08
CA LEU A 142 -11.97 11.45 -72.06
C LEU A 142 -11.87 12.10 -73.46
N LEU A 143 -12.14 11.33 -74.51
CA LEU A 143 -12.06 11.77 -75.91
C LEU A 143 -13.44 12.20 -76.47
N VAL A 144 -14.54 11.68 -75.89
CA VAL A 144 -15.91 12.02 -76.28
C VAL A 144 -16.20 13.51 -76.06
N GLY A 145 -16.71 14.19 -77.09
CA GLY A 145 -17.20 15.56 -77.01
C GLY A 145 -16.13 16.65 -76.88
N LEU A 146 -14.84 16.33 -77.02
CA LEU A 146 -13.75 17.33 -76.99
C LEU A 146 -13.91 18.41 -78.08
N GLU A 147 -14.58 18.09 -79.19
CA GLU A 147 -15.01 19.03 -80.23
C GLU A 147 -15.75 20.28 -79.69
N LYS A 148 -16.47 20.16 -78.56
CA LYS A 148 -17.22 21.27 -77.93
C LYS A 148 -16.33 22.19 -77.07
N LYS A 149 -15.06 21.81 -76.87
CA LYS A 149 -14.05 22.55 -76.10
C LYS A 149 -12.97 23.18 -76.99
N VAL A 150 -12.87 22.78 -78.26
CA VAL A 150 -11.91 23.33 -79.23
C VAL A 150 -12.50 24.59 -79.87
N PRO A 151 -11.80 25.75 -79.86
CA PRO A 151 -12.26 26.97 -80.51
C PRO A 151 -12.06 26.89 -82.03
N PHE A 152 -12.94 26.16 -82.72
CA PHE A 152 -12.91 26.02 -84.18
C PHE A 152 -13.05 27.36 -84.91
N LEU A 153 -12.32 27.52 -86.02
CA LEU A 153 -12.46 28.67 -86.90
C LEU A 153 -13.84 28.63 -87.59
N PRO A 154 -14.73 29.62 -87.36
CA PRO A 154 -16.05 29.65 -87.96
C PRO A 154 -15.96 30.03 -89.45
N LYS A 155 -16.98 29.68 -90.23
CA LYS A 155 -16.96 29.71 -91.70
C LYS A 155 -16.74 31.12 -92.26
N GLU A 156 -17.29 32.11 -91.57
CA GLU A 156 -17.25 33.54 -91.87
C GLU A 156 -15.84 34.13 -91.69
N LYS A 157 -14.99 33.47 -90.88
CA LYS A 157 -13.60 33.89 -90.59
C LYS A 157 -12.55 33.05 -91.32
N SER A 158 -12.97 32.20 -92.26
CA SER A 158 -12.11 31.29 -93.02
C SER A 158 -11.00 31.99 -93.83
N GLN A 159 -11.26 33.20 -94.33
CA GLN A 159 -10.31 34.03 -95.07
C GLN A 159 -9.04 34.37 -94.26
N ILE A 160 -9.10 34.39 -92.92
CA ILE A 160 -7.95 34.63 -92.02
C ILE A 160 -6.80 33.63 -92.28
N LEU A 161 -7.09 32.41 -92.75
CA LEU A 161 -6.06 31.43 -93.08
C LEU A 161 -5.18 31.89 -94.25
N VAL A 162 -5.74 32.60 -95.22
CA VAL A 162 -5.00 33.19 -96.33
C VAL A 162 -4.29 34.46 -95.87
N ASP A 163 -5.00 35.32 -95.13
CA ASP A 163 -4.48 36.63 -94.69
C ASP A 163 -3.29 36.49 -93.72
N ARG A 164 -3.21 35.39 -92.95
CA ARG A 164 -2.08 35.05 -92.08
C ARG A 164 -1.05 34.10 -92.70
N GLY A 165 -1.17 33.78 -93.99
CA GLY A 165 -0.25 32.88 -94.70
C GLY A 165 -0.31 31.40 -94.28
N LEU A 166 -1.30 31.00 -93.48
CA LEU A 166 -1.53 29.61 -93.06
C LEU A 166 -2.04 28.72 -94.20
N PHE A 167 -2.57 29.31 -95.26
CA PHE A 167 -2.95 28.62 -96.50
C PHE A 167 -2.63 29.50 -97.73
N ILE A 168 -1.80 28.99 -98.64
CA ILE A 168 -1.38 29.69 -99.85
C ILE A 168 -2.34 29.37 -101.00
N LEU A 169 -3.05 30.39 -101.52
CA LEU A 169 -3.84 30.27 -102.74
C LEU A 169 -2.95 30.27 -104.00
N PRO A 170 -3.28 29.47 -105.03
CA PRO A 170 -2.71 29.61 -106.38
C PRO A 170 -2.94 31.03 -106.94
N ASP A 171 -1.99 31.55 -107.72
CA ASP A 171 -2.05 32.93 -108.24
C ASP A 171 -3.28 33.20 -109.12
N SER A 172 -3.77 32.18 -109.84
CA SER A 172 -5.00 32.24 -110.64
C SER A 172 -6.27 32.49 -109.82
N LEU A 173 -6.23 32.28 -108.49
CA LEU A 173 -7.35 32.47 -107.58
C LEU A 173 -7.20 33.71 -106.67
N LYS A 174 -6.13 34.51 -106.86
CA LYS A 174 -5.93 35.78 -106.16
C LYS A 174 -6.75 36.89 -106.85
N ASN A 175 -7.26 37.84 -106.04
CA ASN A 175 -7.97 39.05 -106.49
C ASN A 175 -9.21 38.79 -107.39
N LEU A 176 -9.90 37.66 -107.22
CA LEU A 176 -11.09 37.31 -108.02
C LEU A 176 -12.30 38.25 -107.80
N SER A 177 -12.54 38.67 -106.55
CA SER A 177 -13.72 39.47 -106.17
C SER A 177 -13.77 40.80 -106.94
N PHE A 178 -12.67 41.57 -106.91
CA PHE A 178 -12.53 42.82 -107.68
C PHE A 178 -12.77 42.65 -109.19
N LYS A 179 -12.42 41.49 -109.76
CA LYS A 179 -12.64 41.20 -111.19
C LYS A 179 -14.09 40.81 -111.51
N LYS A 180 -14.83 40.26 -110.54
CA LYS A 180 -16.25 39.89 -110.67
C LYS A 180 -17.15 41.11 -110.73
N ASP A 181 -16.91 42.09 -109.87
CA ASP A 181 -17.77 43.28 -109.71
C ASP A 181 -17.72 44.21 -110.93
N THR A 182 -16.66 44.10 -111.75
CA THR A 182 -16.50 44.84 -113.02
C THR A 182 -17.16 44.17 -114.24
N LEU A 183 -17.81 43.00 -114.09
CA LEU A 183 -18.36 42.22 -115.21
C LEU A 183 -19.88 42.23 -115.27
N LYS A 184 -20.45 42.41 -116.47
CA LYS A 184 -21.91 42.29 -116.67
C LYS A 184 -22.41 40.89 -116.26
N PRO A 185 -23.43 40.80 -115.38
CA PRO A 185 -24.04 39.53 -114.97
C PRO A 185 -24.45 38.64 -116.15
N GLY A 186 -24.34 37.33 -115.99
CA GLY A 186 -24.71 36.34 -117.00
C GLY A 186 -23.75 36.21 -118.20
N SER A 187 -22.76 37.09 -118.36
CA SER A 187 -21.76 36.97 -119.43
C SER A 187 -20.87 35.73 -119.26
N LYS A 188 -20.34 35.16 -120.36
CA LYS A 188 -19.41 33.99 -120.30
C LYS A 188 -18.20 34.24 -119.38
N LYS A 189 -17.68 35.48 -119.34
CA LYS A 189 -16.60 35.86 -118.42
C LYS A 189 -17.08 35.92 -116.96
N TYR A 190 -18.26 36.49 -116.69
CA TYR A 190 -18.86 36.51 -115.35
C TYR A 190 -19.06 35.08 -114.81
N LEU A 191 -19.61 34.17 -115.63
CA LEU A 191 -19.80 32.76 -115.26
C LEU A 191 -18.46 32.05 -114.96
N HIS A 192 -17.42 32.31 -115.74
CA HIS A 192 -16.07 31.76 -115.49
C HIS A 192 -15.47 32.30 -114.18
N TYR A 193 -15.57 33.61 -113.91
CA TYR A 193 -15.12 34.17 -112.63
C TYR A 193 -15.96 33.67 -111.44
N GLN A 194 -17.27 33.43 -111.62
CA GLN A 194 -18.12 32.81 -110.61
C GLN A 194 -17.72 31.35 -110.31
N GLN A 195 -17.28 30.59 -111.32
CA GLN A 195 -16.71 29.25 -111.14
C GLN A 195 -15.37 29.31 -110.38
N LEU A 196 -14.47 30.22 -110.73
CA LEU A 196 -13.19 30.42 -110.02
C LEU A 196 -13.39 30.88 -108.57
N ASP A 197 -14.34 31.79 -108.32
CA ASP A 197 -14.69 32.30 -106.99
C ASP A 197 -15.30 31.16 -106.13
N SER A 198 -16.14 30.32 -106.74
CA SER A 198 -16.68 29.09 -106.11
C SER A 198 -15.58 28.06 -105.78
N LEU A 199 -14.58 27.90 -106.67
CA LEU A 199 -13.40 27.06 -106.42
C LEU A 199 -12.51 27.62 -105.31
N ARG A 200 -12.28 28.94 -105.28
CA ARG A 200 -11.58 29.63 -104.18
C ARG A 200 -12.27 29.41 -102.85
N ILE A 201 -13.59 29.63 -102.77
CA ILE A 201 -14.39 29.39 -101.55
C ILE A 201 -14.28 27.92 -101.12
N LYS A 202 -14.38 26.97 -102.07
CA LYS A 202 -14.24 25.53 -101.78
C LYS A 202 -12.84 25.17 -101.25
N LEU A 203 -11.77 25.76 -101.80
CA LEU A 203 -10.39 25.53 -101.33
C LEU A 203 -10.13 26.15 -99.96
N ILE A 204 -10.62 27.37 -99.70
CA ILE A 204 -10.53 28.02 -98.39
C ILE A 204 -11.33 27.22 -97.34
N GLU A 205 -12.51 26.70 -97.67
CA GLU A 205 -13.30 25.85 -96.78
C GLU A 205 -12.63 24.50 -96.52
N GLN A 206 -12.00 23.88 -97.54
CA GLN A 206 -11.17 22.69 -97.35
C GLN A 206 -9.94 22.95 -96.46
N ALA A 207 -9.34 24.14 -96.55
CA ALA A 207 -8.28 24.56 -95.65
C ALA A 207 -8.81 24.80 -94.22
N ARG A 208 -10.00 25.39 -94.06
CA ARG A 208 -10.68 25.58 -92.76
C ARG A 208 -10.97 24.25 -92.07
N VAL A 209 -11.49 23.26 -92.80
CA VAL A 209 -11.73 21.92 -92.25
C VAL A 209 -10.40 21.29 -91.83
N LYS A 210 -9.39 21.23 -92.71
CA LYS A 210 -8.05 20.70 -92.36
C LYS A 210 -7.40 21.39 -91.16
N TYR A 211 -7.56 22.71 -91.03
CA TYR A 211 -7.05 23.49 -89.91
C TYR A 211 -7.78 23.14 -88.61
N ASN A 212 -9.11 23.05 -88.63
CA ASN A 212 -9.92 22.65 -87.48
C ASN A 212 -9.67 21.18 -87.08
N ASP A 213 -9.49 20.27 -88.03
CA ASP A 213 -9.07 18.89 -87.76
C ASP A 213 -7.69 18.84 -87.09
N SER A 214 -6.78 19.71 -87.50
CA SER A 214 -5.43 19.82 -86.92
C SER A 214 -5.48 20.37 -85.49
N LEU A 215 -6.34 21.36 -85.21
CA LEU A 215 -6.61 21.84 -83.85
C LEU A 215 -7.24 20.75 -82.97
N LEU A 216 -8.19 19.98 -83.51
CA LEU A 216 -8.83 18.88 -82.78
C LEU A 216 -7.84 17.77 -82.45
N ARG A 217 -7.00 17.36 -83.41
CA ARG A 217 -5.92 16.39 -83.18
C ARG A 217 -4.94 16.90 -82.12
N HIS A 218 -4.42 18.11 -82.26
CA HIS A 218 -3.48 18.67 -81.29
C HIS A 218 -4.08 18.80 -79.87
N TYR A 219 -5.40 19.07 -79.76
CA TYR A 219 -6.10 19.08 -78.48
C TYR A 219 -6.30 17.66 -77.91
N ILE A 220 -6.65 16.67 -78.74
CA ILE A 220 -6.69 15.24 -78.38
C ILE A 220 -5.32 14.76 -77.91
N ASP A 221 -4.25 15.11 -78.63
CA ASP A 221 -2.86 14.76 -78.30
C ASP A 221 -2.45 15.40 -76.97
N SER A 222 -2.82 16.66 -76.73
CA SER A 222 -2.56 17.38 -75.47
C SER A 222 -3.29 16.76 -74.28
N VAL A 223 -4.59 16.47 -74.42
CA VAL A 223 -5.40 15.78 -73.38
C VAL A 223 -4.86 14.38 -73.13
N SER A 224 -4.52 13.64 -74.18
CA SER A 224 -3.95 12.29 -74.10
C SER A 224 -2.60 12.29 -73.38
N THR A 225 -1.68 13.16 -73.78
CA THR A 225 -0.35 13.30 -73.16
C THR A 225 -0.46 13.77 -71.71
N THR A 226 -1.40 14.66 -71.39
CA THR A 226 -1.68 15.08 -70.00
C THR A 226 -2.17 13.88 -69.17
N TYR A 227 -3.18 13.15 -69.66
CA TYR A 227 -3.68 11.94 -68.97
C TYR A 227 -2.57 10.90 -68.76
N ARG A 228 -1.77 10.60 -69.80
CA ARG A 228 -0.68 9.62 -69.76
C ARG A 228 0.39 10.00 -68.74
N ASN A 229 0.81 11.27 -68.71
CA ASN A 229 1.76 11.77 -67.71
C ASN A 229 1.21 11.68 -66.28
N THR A 230 -0.05 12.07 -66.06
CA THR A 230 -0.70 11.98 -64.74
C THR A 230 -0.87 10.53 -64.29
N ALA A 231 -1.30 9.63 -65.17
CA ALA A 231 -1.44 8.21 -64.88
C ALA A 231 -0.11 7.53 -64.55
N LEU A 232 0.95 7.81 -65.34
CA LEU A 232 2.30 7.31 -65.09
C LEU A 232 2.87 7.86 -63.77
N THR A 233 2.60 9.13 -63.45
CA THR A 233 3.03 9.75 -62.19
C THR A 233 2.31 9.11 -60.99
N HIS A 234 0.98 8.98 -61.01
CA HIS A 234 0.25 8.29 -59.94
C HIS A 234 0.65 6.82 -59.76
N PHE A 235 0.99 6.12 -60.84
CA PHE A 235 1.52 4.76 -60.78
C PHE A 235 2.91 4.72 -60.12
N SER A 236 3.80 5.64 -60.52
CA SER A 236 5.11 5.81 -59.89
C SER A 236 5.00 6.17 -58.41
N ASP A 237 4.17 7.15 -58.06
CA ASP A 237 3.90 7.57 -56.68
C ASP A 237 3.38 6.40 -55.83
N SER A 238 2.47 5.58 -56.38
CA SER A 238 1.93 4.41 -55.69
C SER A 238 3.03 3.39 -55.37
N LEU A 239 3.87 3.05 -56.33
CA LEU A 239 4.98 2.10 -56.13
C LEU A 239 6.09 2.67 -55.23
N GLN A 240 6.42 3.96 -55.34
CA GLN A 240 7.34 4.65 -54.44
C GLN A 240 6.81 4.66 -52.99
N ASN A 241 5.51 4.90 -52.78
CA ASN A 241 4.90 4.83 -51.46
C ASN A 241 4.89 3.40 -50.89
N GLN A 242 4.62 2.39 -51.71
CA GLN A 242 4.72 0.98 -51.29
C GLN A 242 6.16 0.62 -50.88
N LEU A 243 7.16 1.04 -51.67
CA LEU A 243 8.58 0.86 -51.35
C LEU A 243 8.97 1.58 -50.05
N TYR A 244 8.54 2.83 -49.88
CA TYR A 244 8.77 3.63 -48.67
C TYR A 244 8.18 2.96 -47.42
N VAL A 245 6.92 2.53 -47.47
CA VAL A 245 6.25 1.84 -46.37
C VAL A 245 6.94 0.52 -46.05
N SER A 246 7.32 -0.26 -47.08
CA SER A 246 8.04 -1.53 -46.93
C SER A 246 9.39 -1.33 -46.23
N LEU A 247 10.26 -0.44 -46.75
CA LEU A 247 11.57 -0.14 -46.15
C LEU A 247 11.45 0.44 -44.74
N LYS A 248 10.44 1.27 -44.47
CA LYS A 248 10.18 1.83 -43.13
C LYS A 248 9.69 0.76 -42.14
N MET A 249 8.90 -0.21 -42.59
CA MET A 249 8.48 -1.36 -41.79
C MET A 249 9.65 -2.33 -41.53
N GLN A 250 10.49 -2.59 -42.54
CA GLN A 250 11.72 -3.36 -42.40
C GLN A 250 12.67 -2.71 -41.38
N ASN A 251 12.97 -1.41 -41.51
CA ASN A 251 13.76 -0.66 -40.54
C ASN A 251 13.17 -0.76 -39.12
N LYS A 252 11.85 -0.60 -38.96
CA LYS A 252 11.17 -0.73 -37.66
C LYS A 252 11.31 -2.14 -37.06
N GLN A 253 11.20 -3.19 -37.89
CA GLN A 253 11.40 -4.57 -37.47
C GLN A 253 12.84 -4.84 -37.06
N LEU A 254 13.84 -4.35 -37.82
CA LEU A 254 15.26 -4.47 -37.51
C LEU A 254 15.65 -3.73 -36.22
N VAL A 255 15.21 -2.47 -36.05
CA VAL A 255 15.47 -1.70 -34.81
C VAL A 255 14.81 -2.39 -33.61
N LYS A 256 13.62 -2.97 -33.78
CA LYS A 256 12.97 -3.75 -32.72
C LYS A 256 13.75 -5.04 -32.40
N SER A 257 14.05 -5.89 -33.37
CA SER A 257 14.71 -7.18 -33.09
C SER A 257 16.13 -7.00 -32.53
N TRP A 258 16.87 -6.00 -33.00
CA TRP A 258 18.17 -5.61 -32.46
C TRP A 258 18.06 -5.05 -31.04
N ASN A 259 17.04 -4.22 -30.77
CA ASN A 259 16.75 -3.74 -29.41
C ASN A 259 16.44 -4.90 -28.45
N ASP A 260 15.54 -5.78 -28.86
CA ASP A 260 15.04 -6.86 -28.02
C ASP A 260 16.14 -7.90 -27.75
N SER A 261 17.02 -8.14 -28.74
CA SER A 261 18.26 -8.91 -28.58
C SER A 261 19.20 -8.28 -27.55
N LEU A 262 19.50 -6.97 -27.64
CA LEU A 262 20.35 -6.28 -26.66
C LEU A 262 19.72 -6.25 -25.26
N VAL A 263 18.41 -6.03 -25.16
CA VAL A 263 17.68 -6.08 -23.88
C VAL A 263 17.77 -7.48 -23.28
N THR A 264 17.68 -8.54 -24.10
CA THR A 264 17.87 -9.93 -23.65
C THR A 264 19.30 -10.13 -23.12
N SER A 265 20.32 -9.85 -23.92
CA SER A 265 21.73 -10.01 -23.51
C SER A 265 22.11 -9.18 -22.29
N MET A 266 21.52 -7.99 -22.10
CA MET A 266 21.75 -7.17 -20.91
C MET A 266 21.04 -7.75 -19.68
N ASN A 267 19.80 -8.23 -19.82
CA ASN A 267 19.10 -8.96 -18.74
C ASN A 267 19.87 -10.22 -18.33
N ASP A 268 20.41 -10.99 -19.28
CA ASP A 268 21.19 -12.19 -19.00
C ASP A 268 22.55 -11.88 -18.38
N SER A 269 23.20 -10.78 -18.80
CA SER A 269 24.40 -10.25 -18.13
C SER A 269 24.11 -9.87 -16.67
N ILE A 270 22.97 -9.23 -16.40
CA ILE A 270 22.52 -8.91 -15.04
C ILE A 270 22.23 -10.20 -14.26
N ARG A 271 21.52 -11.18 -14.85
CA ARG A 271 21.26 -12.50 -14.23
C ARG A 271 22.53 -13.28 -13.90
N HIS A 272 23.61 -13.10 -14.66
CA HIS A 272 24.90 -13.73 -14.35
C HIS A 272 25.67 -12.98 -13.25
N LEU A 273 25.67 -11.64 -13.28
CA LEU A 273 26.37 -10.81 -12.29
C LEU A 273 25.68 -10.79 -10.92
N LEU A 274 24.34 -10.83 -10.90
CA LEU A 274 23.55 -10.68 -9.68
C LEU A 274 23.84 -11.78 -8.63
N PRO A 275 23.87 -13.09 -8.95
CA PRO A 275 24.31 -14.14 -8.01
C PRO A 275 25.76 -13.99 -7.54
N LEU A 276 26.66 -13.42 -8.36
CA LEU A 276 28.05 -13.16 -7.95
C LEU A 276 28.12 -12.04 -6.90
N LEU A 277 27.31 -10.99 -7.07
CA LEU A 277 27.16 -9.91 -6.09
C LEU A 277 26.47 -10.40 -4.82
N GLU A 278 25.37 -11.15 -4.92
CA GLU A 278 24.69 -11.78 -3.78
C GLU A 278 25.65 -12.67 -2.97
N LYS A 279 26.37 -13.58 -3.65
CA LYS A 279 27.33 -14.50 -3.03
C LYS A 279 28.48 -13.78 -2.33
N ARG A 280 28.85 -12.58 -2.80
CA ARG A 280 29.85 -11.72 -2.15
C ARG A 280 29.28 -10.93 -0.98
N ALA A 281 28.06 -10.41 -1.09
CA ALA A 281 27.36 -9.68 -0.03
C ALA A 281 26.97 -10.60 1.15
N TYR A 282 26.43 -11.78 0.87
CA TYR A 282 26.09 -12.80 1.86
C TYR A 282 27.32 -13.27 2.66
N LYS A 283 28.49 -13.31 2.02
CA LYS A 283 29.79 -13.61 2.66
C LYS A 283 30.52 -12.37 3.21
N TYR A 284 29.91 -11.19 3.22
CA TYR A 284 30.55 -9.99 3.75
C TYR A 284 30.58 -10.02 5.28
N PRO A 285 31.78 -10.03 5.91
CA PRO A 285 31.89 -10.15 7.35
C PRO A 285 31.48 -8.87 8.08
N GLN A 286 30.99 -9.02 9.31
CA GLN A 286 30.77 -7.93 10.26
C GLN A 286 31.68 -8.15 11.47
N ASP A 287 32.52 -7.17 11.81
CA ASP A 287 33.39 -7.24 12.99
C ASP A 287 32.62 -6.71 14.22
N VAL A 288 32.47 -7.54 15.24
CA VAL A 288 31.87 -7.22 16.54
C VAL A 288 32.97 -7.24 17.61
N TRP A 289 32.99 -6.23 18.47
CA TRP A 289 33.93 -6.16 19.58
C TRP A 289 33.23 -6.56 20.87
N LEU A 290 33.75 -7.60 21.54
CA LEU A 290 33.30 -8.03 22.85
C LEU A 290 34.27 -7.54 23.91
N HIS A 291 33.76 -6.80 24.89
CA HIS A 291 34.54 -6.24 26.00
C HIS A 291 34.26 -7.05 27.27
N ASN A 292 35.29 -7.32 28.08
CA ASN A 292 35.13 -7.91 29.41
C ASN A 292 35.03 -6.80 30.50
N LEU A 293 34.92 -7.19 31.79
CA LEU A 293 34.80 -6.22 32.89
C LEU A 293 36.07 -5.34 33.10
N THR A 294 37.23 -5.78 32.61
CA THR A 294 38.48 -4.98 32.58
C THR A 294 38.63 -4.15 31.30
N ASN A 295 37.60 -4.12 30.46
CA ASN A 295 37.54 -3.45 29.15
C ASN A 295 38.53 -3.99 28.10
N ASP A 296 39.10 -5.18 28.31
CA ASP A 296 39.88 -5.87 27.28
C ASP A 296 38.93 -6.28 26.14
N SER A 297 39.28 -5.91 24.91
CA SER A 297 38.42 -6.11 23.74
C SER A 297 38.87 -7.29 22.89
N THR A 298 37.96 -8.23 22.60
CA THR A 298 38.17 -9.30 21.62
C THR A 298 37.29 -9.05 20.39
N ARG A 299 37.90 -9.04 19.19
CA ARG A 299 37.18 -8.92 17.93
C ARG A 299 36.66 -10.28 17.47
N VAL A 300 35.35 -10.48 17.61
CA VAL A 300 34.61 -11.59 17.01
C VAL A 300 34.11 -11.14 15.64
N ARG A 301 34.61 -11.78 14.58
CA ARG A 301 34.04 -11.63 13.24
C ARG A 301 32.74 -12.45 13.17
N LEU A 302 31.75 -11.97 12.42
CA LEU A 302 30.52 -12.69 12.11
C LEU A 302 30.37 -12.79 10.58
N ARG A 303 29.97 -13.97 10.08
CA ARG A 303 29.84 -14.25 8.62
C ARG A 303 28.87 -15.41 8.37
N ASN A 304 28.03 -15.32 7.34
CA ASN A 304 27.18 -16.45 6.97
C ASN A 304 28.01 -17.60 6.35
N GLY A 305 27.69 -18.84 6.75
CA GLY A 305 28.20 -20.06 6.11
C GLY A 305 29.63 -20.48 6.50
N GLU A 306 30.15 -20.04 7.65
CA GLU A 306 31.46 -20.47 8.18
C GLU A 306 31.49 -20.57 9.70
N ASN A 307 31.81 -21.75 10.25
CA ASN A 307 31.84 -21.96 11.69
C ASN A 307 33.28 -21.85 12.23
N TYR A 308 33.74 -20.63 12.48
CA TYR A 308 34.97 -20.37 13.24
C TYR A 308 34.64 -19.88 14.65
N SER A 309 35.59 -20.06 15.57
CA SER A 309 35.42 -19.71 16.98
C SER A 309 36.56 -18.85 17.51
N THR A 310 36.21 -17.78 18.21
CA THR A 310 37.16 -16.92 18.91
C THR A 310 37.10 -17.23 20.41
N ARG A 311 38.21 -17.65 21.00
CA ARG A 311 38.33 -17.84 22.46
C ARG A 311 38.73 -16.52 23.11
N MET A 312 38.11 -16.17 24.23
CA MET A 312 38.47 -15.00 25.04
C MET A 312 38.33 -15.31 26.54
N PHE A 313 39.01 -14.52 27.36
CA PHE A 313 38.85 -14.58 28.81
C PHE A 313 37.98 -13.43 29.29
N ILE A 314 36.80 -13.76 29.80
CA ILE A 314 35.99 -12.82 30.59
C ILE A 314 36.49 -12.80 32.04
N LYS A 315 36.18 -11.71 32.75
CA LYS A 315 36.50 -11.53 34.16
C LYS A 315 35.24 -11.63 35.01
N ASN A 316 35.37 -12.17 36.23
CA ASN A 316 34.34 -12.02 37.26
C ASN A 316 34.62 -10.77 38.13
N GLU A 317 33.76 -10.50 39.12
CA GLU A 317 33.92 -9.39 40.08
C GLU A 317 35.17 -9.51 40.98
N GLN A 318 35.80 -10.68 41.02
CA GLN A 318 37.03 -10.97 41.78
C GLN A 318 38.29 -10.93 40.89
N ALA A 319 38.15 -10.53 39.62
CA ALA A 319 39.17 -10.49 38.56
C ALA A 319 39.76 -11.86 38.14
N ASP A 320 39.13 -12.98 38.49
CA ASP A 320 39.46 -14.31 37.96
C ASP A 320 39.20 -14.39 36.45
N SER A 321 40.01 -15.17 35.74
CA SER A 321 39.90 -15.37 34.29
C SER A 321 39.03 -16.59 33.96
N LEU A 322 37.87 -16.37 33.35
CA LEU A 322 36.99 -17.42 32.85
C LEU A 322 37.08 -17.50 31.32
N GLY A 323 37.54 -18.65 30.81
CA GLY A 323 37.61 -18.92 29.37
C GLY A 323 36.24 -19.19 28.75
N ILE A 324 35.93 -18.45 27.70
CA ILE A 324 34.74 -18.65 26.86
C ILE A 324 35.14 -18.74 25.38
N LYS A 325 34.36 -19.49 24.61
CA LYS A 325 34.52 -19.72 23.18
C LYS A 325 33.29 -19.19 22.45
N VAL A 326 33.47 -18.14 21.65
CA VAL A 326 32.40 -17.53 20.86
C VAL A 326 32.46 -18.09 19.45
N GLU A 327 31.47 -18.91 19.08
CA GLU A 327 31.35 -19.54 17.76
C GLU A 327 30.45 -18.69 16.87
N ASN A 328 30.91 -18.36 15.66
CA ASN A 328 30.09 -17.71 14.64
C ASN A 328 29.05 -18.70 14.10
N LEU A 329 27.76 -18.34 14.15
CA LEU A 329 26.66 -19.08 13.53
C LEU A 329 26.20 -18.43 12.22
N GLY A 330 26.30 -17.09 12.14
CA GLY A 330 25.90 -16.30 10.98
C GLY A 330 26.21 -14.82 11.20
N ARG A 331 25.98 -14.01 10.16
CA ARG A 331 26.30 -12.57 10.11
C ARG A 331 25.73 -11.75 11.28
N ASN A 332 24.62 -12.20 11.87
CA ASN A 332 23.91 -11.58 12.98
C ASN A 332 23.80 -12.47 14.23
N SER A 333 24.48 -13.62 14.28
CA SER A 333 24.27 -14.63 15.32
C SER A 333 25.55 -15.36 15.72
N MET A 334 25.74 -15.47 17.04
CA MET A 334 26.89 -16.13 17.66
C MET A 334 26.43 -17.00 18.82
N LYS A 335 27.15 -18.10 19.04
CA LYS A 335 26.95 -19.03 20.15
C LYS A 335 28.08 -18.83 21.15
N ILE A 336 27.75 -18.50 22.39
CA ILE A 336 28.75 -18.42 23.45
C ILE A 336 28.76 -19.77 24.18
N LEU A 337 29.91 -20.44 24.13
CA LEU A 337 30.23 -21.60 24.95
C LEU A 337 31.18 -21.17 26.08
N ILE A 338 31.12 -21.89 27.19
CA ILE A 338 32.12 -21.84 28.25
C ILE A 338 33.06 -23.03 28.03
N ASP A 339 34.36 -22.85 28.32
CA ASP A 339 35.35 -23.92 28.10
C ASP A 339 35.10 -25.14 29.00
N ASP A 340 35.41 -26.33 28.50
CA ASP A 340 35.32 -27.58 29.26
C ASP A 340 36.23 -27.55 30.50
N GLY A 341 35.75 -28.12 31.60
CA GLY A 341 36.42 -28.09 32.91
C GLY A 341 36.05 -26.89 33.79
N VAL A 342 35.32 -25.89 33.28
CA VAL A 342 34.73 -24.84 34.13
C VAL A 342 33.57 -25.42 34.94
N THR A 343 33.86 -25.83 36.17
CA THR A 343 32.82 -26.09 37.16
C THR A 343 32.29 -24.77 37.71
N PHE A 344 31.05 -24.44 37.37
CA PHE A 344 30.30 -23.41 38.11
C PHE A 344 29.97 -23.92 39.51
N THR A 345 30.94 -23.80 40.42
CA THR A 345 30.66 -23.56 41.83
C THR A 345 29.99 -22.19 41.95
N ARG A 346 28.72 -22.09 41.50
CA ARG A 346 27.78 -21.19 42.13
C ARG A 346 27.94 -21.47 43.61
N PHE A 347 28.46 -20.50 44.36
CA PHE A 347 28.40 -20.55 45.80
C PHE A 347 26.93 -20.79 46.13
N LYS A 348 26.60 -22.01 46.59
CA LYS A 348 25.49 -22.17 47.52
C LYS A 348 25.84 -21.14 48.58
N GLN A 349 25.07 -20.05 48.63
CA GLN A 349 25.18 -19.03 49.66
C GLN A 349 25.25 -19.82 50.96
N GLN A 350 26.43 -19.88 51.58
CA GLN A 350 26.60 -20.70 52.78
C GLN A 350 25.49 -20.25 53.72
N GLN A 351 24.67 -21.20 54.20
CA GLN A 351 23.72 -20.89 55.28
C GLN A 351 24.56 -20.21 56.34
N LYS A 352 24.34 -18.91 56.57
CA LYS A 352 25.27 -18.02 57.28
C LYS A 352 25.43 -18.58 58.68
N ARG A 353 26.47 -19.41 58.86
CA ARG A 353 26.69 -20.42 59.91
C ARG A 353 25.53 -20.48 60.90
N ASP A 354 24.44 -21.13 60.47
CA ASP A 354 23.06 -20.73 60.77
C ASP A 354 22.94 -20.05 62.13
N ILE A 355 23.01 -18.70 62.11
CA ILE A 355 23.14 -17.92 63.33
C ILE A 355 21.82 -18.09 64.07
N GLN A 356 21.81 -19.05 65.00
CA GLN A 356 20.97 -19.03 66.17
C GLN A 356 21.40 -17.83 67.03
N PHE A 357 21.05 -16.65 66.53
CA PHE A 357 20.11 -15.84 67.25
C PHE A 357 19.12 -16.85 67.84
N LYS A 358 19.27 -17.15 69.14
CA LYS A 358 18.09 -17.42 69.95
C LYS A 358 17.14 -16.30 69.52
N ASN A 359 16.04 -16.66 68.86
CA ASN A 359 14.96 -15.70 68.67
C ASN A 359 14.81 -15.07 70.04
N PHE A 360 14.93 -13.75 70.12
CA PHE A 360 14.65 -13.07 71.38
C PHE A 360 13.15 -13.28 71.58
N THR A 361 12.82 -14.39 72.22
CA THR A 361 11.85 -14.48 73.29
C THR A 361 12.36 -13.48 74.31
N PRO A 362 11.93 -12.20 74.26
CA PRO A 362 12.11 -11.35 75.41
C PRO A 362 11.57 -12.09 76.63
N ASP A 363 12.12 -11.82 77.80
CA ASP A 363 11.34 -11.99 79.02
C ASP A 363 9.95 -11.41 78.76
N GLU A 364 8.88 -12.14 79.09
CA GLU A 364 7.51 -11.73 78.72
C GLU A 364 7.11 -10.35 79.29
N LYS A 365 7.93 -9.84 80.22
CA LYS A 365 7.91 -8.54 80.86
C LYS A 365 8.50 -7.39 80.01
N LEU A 366 9.21 -7.68 78.90
CA LEU A 366 9.95 -6.69 78.08
C LEU A 366 9.38 -6.45 76.67
N VAL A 367 8.34 -7.18 76.23
CA VAL A 367 7.83 -7.11 74.83
C VAL A 367 7.14 -5.77 74.48
N LYS A 368 6.78 -4.95 75.47
CA LYS A 368 5.89 -3.79 75.30
C LYS A 368 6.61 -2.47 74.96
N VAL A 369 7.63 -2.52 74.09
CA VAL A 369 7.94 -1.35 73.24
C VAL A 369 6.80 -1.20 72.24
N ALA A 370 5.78 -0.41 72.61
CA ALA A 370 4.64 -0.14 71.74
C ALA A 370 5.13 0.40 70.39
N LYS A 371 4.83 -0.32 69.30
CA LYS A 371 5.16 0.12 67.93
C LYS A 371 4.46 1.44 67.67
N ARG A 372 5.17 2.56 67.84
CA ARG A 372 4.59 3.93 67.70
C ARG A 372 3.87 4.14 66.37
N TYR A 373 4.20 3.37 65.34
CA TYR A 373 3.50 3.36 64.05
C TYR A 373 3.35 1.93 63.50
N ASN A 374 2.17 1.60 63.00
CA ASN A 374 1.95 0.49 62.07
C ASN A 374 2.20 0.96 60.64
N VAL A 375 2.76 0.08 59.81
CA VAL A 375 2.92 0.32 58.36
C VAL A 375 1.80 -0.40 57.64
N ILE A 376 0.83 0.37 57.16
CA ILE A 376 -0.24 -0.12 56.28
C ILE A 376 0.14 0.12 54.82
N THR A 377 -0.32 -0.74 53.91
CA THR A 377 -0.26 -0.51 52.46
C THR A 377 -1.64 -0.13 51.95
N PRO A 378 -2.11 1.12 52.15
CA PRO A 378 -3.47 1.51 51.80
C PRO A 378 -3.77 1.33 50.32
N TRP A 379 -2.81 1.56 49.42
CA TRP A 379 -2.98 1.37 47.97
C TRP A 379 -1.99 0.34 47.42
N ASN A 380 -2.51 -0.60 46.64
CA ASN A 380 -1.76 -1.55 45.82
C ASN A 380 -2.09 -1.27 44.36
N LEU A 381 -1.19 -0.58 43.66
CA LEU A 381 -1.30 -0.22 42.25
C LEU A 381 -0.52 -1.22 41.40
N GLY A 382 -0.95 -1.47 40.17
CA GLY A 382 -0.16 -2.27 39.24
C GLY A 382 -0.85 -2.50 37.90
N GLY A 383 -0.23 -3.32 37.07
CA GLY A 383 -0.76 -3.68 35.77
C GLY A 383 0.11 -4.70 35.04
N ASN A 384 -0.45 -5.25 33.97
CA ASN A 384 0.22 -6.07 32.97
C ASN A 384 -0.02 -5.42 31.60
N SER A 385 1.04 -5.22 30.84
CA SER A 385 0.95 -4.91 29.41
C SER A 385 1.46 -6.13 28.63
N THR A 386 0.68 -6.64 27.69
CA THR A 386 1.08 -7.71 26.78
C THR A 386 0.96 -7.22 25.35
N PHE A 387 2.00 -7.42 24.53
CA PHE A 387 2.00 -7.14 23.09
C PHE A 387 2.62 -8.31 22.33
N GLY A 388 1.86 -8.94 21.43
CA GLY A 388 2.29 -10.16 20.78
C GLY A 388 1.48 -10.57 19.57
N PHE A 389 1.87 -11.69 18.98
CA PHE A 389 1.08 -12.38 17.96
C PHE A 389 0.07 -13.29 18.66
N THR A 390 -1.17 -13.29 18.20
CA THR A 390 -2.22 -14.19 18.68
C THR A 390 -2.86 -14.94 17.51
N GLN A 391 -2.97 -16.25 17.66
CA GLN A 391 -3.85 -17.08 16.86
C GLN A 391 -5.24 -17.07 17.51
N THR A 392 -6.26 -16.78 16.73
CA THR A 392 -7.67 -16.73 17.17
C THR A 392 -8.47 -17.82 16.48
N SER A 393 -9.32 -18.52 17.22
CA SER A 393 -10.38 -19.38 16.67
C SER A 393 -11.74 -18.93 17.21
N LEU A 394 -12.73 -18.83 16.33
CA LEU A 394 -14.08 -18.32 16.62
C LEU A 394 -15.15 -19.30 16.14
N ASN A 395 -16.14 -19.56 17.00
CA ASN A 395 -17.34 -20.34 16.65
C ASN A 395 -18.59 -19.62 17.21
N ASN A 396 -19.63 -19.48 16.38
CA ASN A 396 -20.85 -18.68 16.66
C ASN A 396 -20.55 -17.29 17.27
N TRP A 397 -19.53 -16.56 16.80
CA TRP A 397 -19.06 -15.35 17.49
C TRP A 397 -19.71 -14.07 16.94
N LYS A 398 -20.62 -13.45 17.71
CA LYS A 398 -21.41 -12.29 17.23
C LYS A 398 -20.67 -10.94 17.31
N LYS A 399 -19.61 -10.82 18.11
CA LYS A 399 -18.89 -9.54 18.31
C LYS A 399 -17.97 -9.14 17.13
N GLY A 400 -17.91 -9.94 16.07
CA GLY A 400 -16.99 -9.74 14.93
C GLY A 400 -15.55 -10.18 15.21
N GLY A 401 -14.74 -10.18 14.16
CA GLY A 401 -13.41 -10.80 14.10
C GLY A 401 -13.42 -12.11 13.31
N ASN A 402 -12.25 -12.54 12.85
CA ASN A 402 -12.05 -13.72 11.99
C ASN A 402 -10.99 -14.68 12.59
N SER A 403 -11.15 -15.98 12.37
CA SER A 403 -10.22 -17.02 12.83
C SER A 403 -8.90 -16.94 12.07
N SER A 404 -7.87 -16.34 12.65
CA SER A 404 -6.64 -15.95 11.95
C SER A 404 -5.44 -15.70 12.88
N LEU A 405 -4.27 -15.44 12.30
CA LEU A 405 -3.11 -14.86 12.99
C LEU A 405 -3.23 -13.32 13.00
N SER A 406 -3.07 -12.72 14.17
CA SER A 406 -3.25 -11.27 14.37
C SER A 406 -2.25 -10.71 15.40
N LEU A 407 -2.01 -9.40 15.38
CA LEU A 407 -1.29 -8.69 16.44
C LEU A 407 -2.29 -8.31 17.54
N LEU A 408 -1.93 -8.49 18.80
CA LEU A 408 -2.76 -8.19 19.96
C LEU A 408 -2.00 -7.35 20.99
N ALA A 409 -2.58 -6.20 21.35
CA ALA A 409 -2.20 -5.39 22.49
C ALA A 409 -3.23 -5.55 23.62
N VAL A 410 -2.75 -5.81 24.84
CA VAL A 410 -3.59 -5.92 26.04
C VAL A 410 -2.96 -5.12 27.18
N LEU A 411 -3.63 -4.07 27.64
CA LEU A 411 -3.21 -3.25 28.77
C LEU A 411 -4.20 -3.45 29.92
N LYS A 412 -3.78 -4.15 30.98
CA LYS A 412 -4.56 -4.37 32.20
C LYS A 412 -3.95 -3.57 33.34
N GLY A 413 -4.74 -2.74 34.01
CA GLY A 413 -4.35 -1.95 35.18
C GLY A 413 -5.25 -2.23 36.37
N PHE A 414 -4.73 -2.07 37.58
CA PHE A 414 -5.53 -2.10 38.81
C PHE A 414 -5.05 -1.04 39.83
N ALA A 415 -6.01 -0.51 40.59
CA ALA A 415 -5.78 0.43 41.68
C ALA A 415 -6.65 0.03 42.88
N ASN A 416 -6.09 -0.78 43.77
CA ASN A 416 -6.85 -1.39 44.87
C ASN A 416 -6.50 -0.72 46.20
N TYR A 417 -7.46 -0.03 46.79
CA TYR A 417 -7.40 0.45 48.16
C TYR A 417 -7.87 -0.62 49.14
N SER A 418 -7.15 -0.82 50.25
CA SER A 418 -7.54 -1.73 51.32
C SER A 418 -7.22 -1.16 52.69
N ASN A 419 -8.25 -1.08 53.53
CA ASN A 419 -8.21 -0.76 54.95
C ASN A 419 -9.03 -1.82 55.73
N GLU A 420 -8.97 -1.82 57.06
CA GLU A 420 -9.60 -2.84 57.93
C GLU A 420 -11.09 -3.07 57.62
N LYS A 421 -11.86 -1.99 57.44
CA LYS A 421 -13.32 -2.03 57.22
C LYS A 421 -13.75 -1.70 55.78
N LEU A 422 -12.83 -1.28 54.91
CA LEU A 422 -13.14 -0.75 53.58
C LEU A 422 -12.15 -1.23 52.53
N LYS A 423 -12.66 -1.78 51.43
CA LYS A 423 -11.94 -2.05 50.20
C LYS A 423 -12.54 -1.23 49.07
N TRP A 424 -11.69 -0.70 48.19
CA TRP A 424 -12.12 -0.12 46.93
C TRP A 424 -11.20 -0.64 45.84
N GLU A 425 -11.72 -1.58 45.06
CA GLU A 425 -10.97 -2.30 44.03
C GLU A 425 -11.35 -1.71 42.66
N ASN A 426 -10.35 -1.30 41.89
CA ASN A 426 -10.54 -0.72 40.57
C ASN A 426 -9.69 -1.49 39.58
N SER A 427 -10.25 -1.84 38.41
CA SER A 427 -9.50 -2.44 37.32
C SER A 427 -9.93 -1.88 35.97
N ALA A 428 -8.95 -1.66 35.10
CA ALA A 428 -9.15 -1.31 33.71
C ALA A 428 -8.51 -2.39 32.81
N GLU A 429 -9.19 -2.81 31.76
CA GLU A 429 -8.64 -3.67 30.72
C GLU A 429 -8.96 -3.07 29.35
N LEU A 430 -7.90 -2.64 28.64
CA LEU A 430 -7.95 -2.34 27.22
C LEU A 430 -7.39 -3.53 26.45
N ARG A 431 -8.11 -3.98 25.43
CA ARG A 431 -7.71 -5.03 24.49
C ARG A 431 -7.95 -4.51 23.08
N ASN A 432 -6.94 -4.57 22.23
CA ASN A 432 -7.04 -4.12 20.84
C ASN A 432 -6.18 -5.01 19.95
N GLY A 433 -6.78 -5.62 18.94
CA GLY A 433 -6.13 -6.58 18.05
C GLY A 433 -6.46 -6.34 16.58
N TRP A 434 -5.44 -6.48 15.73
CA TRP A 434 -5.48 -6.20 14.30
C TRP A 434 -4.88 -7.35 13.51
N MET A 435 -5.52 -7.72 12.40
CA MET A 435 -5.02 -8.73 11.46
C MET A 435 -4.81 -8.12 10.08
N ARG A 436 -4.06 -8.83 9.24
CA ARG A 436 -4.06 -8.63 7.79
C ARG A 436 -4.41 -9.98 7.17
N ILE A 437 -5.58 -10.09 6.55
CA ILE A 437 -5.92 -11.23 5.71
C ILE A 437 -5.33 -10.96 4.33
N ASN A 438 -4.60 -11.93 3.78
CA ASN A 438 -4.21 -11.93 2.38
C ASN A 438 -5.23 -12.81 1.63
N GLU A 439 -6.22 -12.19 1.00
CA GLU A 439 -6.99 -12.81 -0.08
C GLU A 439 -6.37 -12.36 -1.42
N GLU A 440 -6.42 -13.20 -2.45
CA GLU A 440 -5.53 -13.07 -3.62
C GLU A 440 -5.95 -11.99 -4.62
N ASP A 441 -7.21 -11.52 -4.55
CA ASP A 441 -7.82 -10.61 -5.55
C ASP A 441 -8.23 -9.21 -5.02
N GLU A 442 -8.10 -8.90 -3.72
CA GLU A 442 -8.49 -7.59 -3.15
C GLU A 442 -7.38 -6.86 -2.38
N GLU A 443 -7.56 -5.54 -2.20
CA GLU A 443 -6.64 -4.70 -1.41
C GLU A 443 -6.45 -5.25 0.01
N THR A 444 -5.19 -5.44 0.43
CA THR A 444 -4.87 -6.09 1.71
C THR A 444 -5.06 -5.15 2.92
N LYS A 445 -6.32 -4.85 3.23
CA LYS A 445 -6.74 -3.93 4.29
C LYS A 445 -6.49 -4.50 5.69
N LEU A 446 -6.16 -3.63 6.64
CA LEU A 446 -5.95 -3.99 8.04
C LEU A 446 -7.31 -4.17 8.73
N GLN A 447 -7.61 -5.38 9.19
CA GLN A 447 -8.92 -5.73 9.78
C GLN A 447 -8.86 -5.76 11.32
N LYS A 448 -9.91 -5.28 11.99
CA LYS A 448 -10.03 -5.32 13.46
C LYS A 448 -10.46 -6.72 13.94
N ASN A 449 -9.69 -7.34 14.83
CA ASN A 449 -9.96 -8.69 15.38
C ASN A 449 -10.39 -8.69 16.86
N ASP A 450 -9.94 -7.72 17.64
CA ASP A 450 -10.36 -7.58 19.05
C ASP A 450 -10.40 -6.10 19.45
N ASP A 451 -11.37 -5.75 20.28
CA ASP A 451 -11.62 -4.37 20.71
C ASP A 451 -12.52 -4.40 21.95
N LYS A 452 -11.91 -4.15 23.12
CA LYS A 452 -12.59 -4.12 24.41
C LYS A 452 -11.97 -3.06 25.30
N LEU A 453 -12.81 -2.20 25.85
CA LEU A 453 -12.54 -1.44 27.06
C LEU A 453 -13.46 -1.97 28.16
N GLU A 454 -12.89 -2.44 29.27
CA GLU A 454 -13.60 -2.83 30.48
C GLU A 454 -13.09 -1.99 31.66
N LEU A 455 -14.00 -1.30 32.36
CA LEU A 455 -13.71 -0.50 33.55
C LEU A 455 -14.60 -1.00 34.70
N ILE A 456 -14.00 -1.48 35.77
CA ILE A 456 -14.69 -1.97 36.96
C ILE A 456 -14.23 -1.19 38.19
N SER A 457 -15.18 -0.69 38.99
CA SER A 457 -14.95 -0.08 40.30
C SER A 457 -15.89 -0.68 41.32
N ARG A 458 -15.35 -1.46 42.28
CA ARG A 458 -16.08 -2.12 43.37
C ARG A 458 -15.71 -1.49 44.72
N LEU A 459 -16.70 -0.93 45.42
CA LEU A 459 -16.58 -0.41 46.78
C LEU A 459 -17.21 -1.40 47.75
N GLY A 460 -16.41 -2.00 48.64
CA GLY A 460 -16.84 -3.03 49.58
C GLY A 460 -16.57 -2.67 51.04
N ILE A 461 -17.61 -2.63 51.87
CA ILE A 461 -17.55 -2.41 53.31
C ILE A 461 -17.62 -3.77 54.02
N SER A 462 -16.78 -4.00 55.03
CA SER A 462 -16.77 -5.27 55.77
C SER A 462 -18.13 -5.55 56.42
N ALA A 463 -18.72 -6.69 56.06
CA ALA A 463 -19.88 -7.26 56.74
C ALA A 463 -19.38 -8.25 57.82
N PHE A 464 -19.78 -9.53 57.72
CA PHE A 464 -19.43 -10.58 58.68
C PHE A 464 -18.38 -11.55 58.13
N LYS A 465 -17.41 -11.95 58.98
CA LYS A 465 -16.33 -12.93 58.72
C LYS A 465 -15.43 -12.61 57.51
N LYS A 466 -15.90 -12.88 56.30
CA LYS A 466 -15.19 -12.77 55.01
C LYS A 466 -16.08 -12.17 53.89
N TRP A 467 -17.28 -11.74 54.26
CA TRP A 467 -18.25 -11.09 53.39
C TRP A 467 -18.13 -9.57 53.47
N TYR A 468 -18.37 -8.90 52.35
CA TYR A 468 -18.38 -7.44 52.22
C TYR A 468 -19.68 -6.98 51.56
N TYR A 469 -20.37 -6.01 52.16
CA TYR A 469 -21.46 -5.28 51.50
C TYR A 469 -20.81 -4.45 50.39
N SER A 470 -21.12 -4.77 49.13
CA SER A 470 -20.38 -4.27 47.98
C SER A 470 -21.30 -3.68 46.93
N GLY A 471 -20.96 -2.48 46.47
CA GLY A 471 -21.47 -1.87 45.25
C GLY A 471 -20.41 -1.92 44.16
N GLU A 472 -20.79 -2.22 42.93
CA GLU A 472 -19.89 -2.22 41.77
C GLU A 472 -20.52 -1.49 40.58
N VAL A 473 -19.69 -0.76 39.84
CA VAL A 473 -19.98 -0.33 38.47
C VAL A 473 -19.03 -1.08 37.54
N ASP A 474 -19.59 -1.77 36.55
CA ASP A 474 -18.92 -2.64 35.57
C ASP A 474 -19.32 -2.15 34.17
N PHE A 475 -18.39 -1.51 33.46
CA PHE A 475 -18.61 -0.81 32.18
C PHE A 475 -17.77 -1.45 31.07
N GLU A 476 -18.42 -2.04 30.07
CA GLU A 476 -17.79 -2.64 28.89
C GLU A 476 -18.19 -1.89 27.60
N THR A 477 -17.22 -1.53 26.77
CA THR A 477 -17.43 -0.94 25.43
C THR A 477 -16.24 -1.25 24.51
N GLN A 478 -16.15 -0.58 23.36
CA GLN A 478 -15.13 -0.72 22.32
C GLN A 478 -14.74 0.67 21.78
N PHE A 479 -13.57 0.80 21.16
CA PHE A 479 -13.04 2.08 20.68
C PHE A 479 -13.20 2.33 19.18
N PHE A 480 -12.89 1.35 18.34
CA PHE A 480 -12.77 1.51 16.90
C PHE A 480 -14.02 1.00 16.19
N ASN A 481 -14.22 1.41 14.93
CA ASN A 481 -15.28 0.83 14.12
C ASN A 481 -14.99 -0.66 13.86
N GLY A 482 -16.01 -1.50 14.01
CA GLY A 482 -16.00 -2.92 13.62
C GLY A 482 -16.83 -3.09 12.35
N TYR A 483 -16.39 -3.97 11.48
CA TYR A 483 -16.91 -4.16 10.12
C TYR A 483 -17.16 -5.65 9.83
N ASN A 484 -18.06 -5.93 8.89
CA ASN A 484 -18.33 -7.29 8.43
C ASN A 484 -17.55 -7.54 7.13
N TYR A 485 -16.23 -7.66 7.27
CA TYR A 485 -15.30 -7.75 6.15
C TYR A 485 -15.70 -8.83 5.11
N PRO A 486 -15.55 -8.56 3.80
CA PRO A 486 -14.80 -7.45 3.20
C PRO A 486 -15.48 -6.06 3.23
N ASP A 487 -16.77 -5.95 3.57
CA ASP A 487 -17.49 -4.66 3.65
C ASP A 487 -16.83 -3.72 4.68
N THR A 488 -16.24 -2.62 4.20
CA THR A 488 -15.61 -1.55 5.00
C THR A 488 -16.45 -0.27 5.10
N ASP A 489 -17.63 -0.25 4.49
CA ASP A 489 -18.43 0.95 4.33
C ASP A 489 -19.56 0.99 5.35
N ASN A 490 -20.11 -0.19 5.70
CA ASN A 490 -21.15 -0.36 6.71
C ASN A 490 -20.57 -0.86 8.06
N PRO A 491 -20.30 0.02 9.04
CA PRO A 491 -19.82 -0.41 10.35
C PRO A 491 -20.92 -1.20 11.10
N ILE A 492 -20.58 -2.40 11.57
CA ILE A 492 -21.44 -3.21 12.46
C ILE A 492 -21.26 -2.83 13.93
N SER A 493 -20.19 -2.11 14.28
CA SER A 493 -19.91 -1.64 15.64
C SER A 493 -19.09 -0.34 15.60
N ALA A 494 -19.21 0.51 16.62
CA ALA A 494 -18.45 1.77 16.73
C ALA A 494 -18.22 2.20 18.19
N PHE A 495 -17.49 3.30 18.39
CA PHE A 495 -17.25 3.87 19.73
C PHE A 495 -18.55 4.08 20.51
N MET A 496 -18.68 3.43 21.68
CA MET A 496 -19.89 3.40 22.51
C MET A 496 -21.16 2.87 21.81
N ALA A 497 -21.00 2.00 20.81
CA ALA A 497 -22.08 1.39 20.04
C ALA A 497 -21.83 -0.14 19.88
N PRO A 498 -21.97 -0.93 20.97
CA PRO A 498 -22.62 -0.60 22.23
C PRO A 498 -21.68 -0.18 23.38
N ALA A 499 -22.27 0.33 24.46
CA ALA A 499 -21.72 0.37 25.81
C ALA A 499 -22.67 -0.36 26.77
N LYS A 500 -22.17 -1.40 27.46
CA LYS A 500 -22.89 -2.20 28.46
C LYS A 500 -22.44 -1.75 29.85
N THR A 501 -23.36 -1.24 30.67
CA THR A 501 -23.10 -0.78 32.05
C THR A 501 -23.92 -1.60 33.01
N LEU A 502 -23.28 -2.30 33.94
CA LEU A 502 -23.94 -2.98 35.06
C LEU A 502 -23.63 -2.19 36.35
N ILE A 503 -24.68 -1.74 37.03
CA ILE A 503 -24.59 -1.26 38.42
C ILE A 503 -25.12 -2.37 39.31
N LYS A 504 -24.28 -2.86 40.23
CA LYS A 504 -24.51 -4.07 41.05
C LYS A 504 -24.45 -3.71 42.53
N ILE A 505 -25.37 -4.22 43.35
CA ILE A 505 -25.36 -4.06 44.81
C ILE A 505 -25.65 -5.43 45.47
N GLY A 506 -24.77 -5.85 46.38
CA GLY A 506 -24.90 -7.14 47.06
C GLY A 506 -23.76 -7.50 48.00
N LEU A 507 -23.36 -8.78 47.98
CA LEU A 507 -22.45 -9.39 48.95
C LEU A 507 -21.25 -10.06 48.24
N ASP A 508 -20.03 -9.65 48.58
CA ASP A 508 -18.77 -10.17 48.03
C ASP A 508 -18.05 -11.05 49.06
N TYR A 509 -17.92 -12.34 48.77
CA TYR A 509 -17.23 -13.33 49.60
C TYR A 509 -15.77 -13.48 49.19
N LYS A 510 -14.85 -13.06 50.06
CA LYS A 510 -13.40 -13.08 49.85
C LYS A 510 -12.68 -13.80 51.00
N PRO A 511 -12.62 -15.15 50.99
CA PRO A 511 -11.99 -15.94 52.05
C PRO A 511 -10.47 -15.72 52.10
N ASN A 512 -9.83 -15.64 50.93
CA ASN A 512 -8.40 -15.39 50.72
C ASN A 512 -8.22 -14.22 49.72
N LYS A 513 -7.05 -14.11 49.05
CA LYS A 513 -6.76 -13.09 48.04
C LYS A 513 -7.04 -13.56 46.60
N ASP A 514 -7.34 -14.84 46.46
CA ASP A 514 -7.25 -15.60 45.22
C ASP A 514 -8.65 -15.98 44.71
N PHE A 515 -9.67 -15.85 45.56
CA PHE A 515 -11.08 -16.11 45.27
C PHE A 515 -11.96 -14.91 45.70
N SER A 516 -12.88 -14.53 44.81
CA SER A 516 -14.01 -13.63 45.09
C SER A 516 -15.26 -14.22 44.47
N LEU A 517 -16.37 -14.22 45.22
CA LEU A 517 -17.70 -14.49 44.71
C LEU A 517 -18.62 -13.34 45.11
N PHE A 518 -19.02 -12.52 44.14
CA PHE A 518 -19.92 -11.39 44.34
C PHE A 518 -21.32 -11.75 43.86
N LEU A 519 -22.27 -11.78 44.80
CA LEU A 519 -23.67 -12.08 44.56
C LEU A 519 -24.48 -10.79 44.71
N SER A 520 -25.07 -10.32 43.61
CA SER A 520 -25.74 -9.03 43.48
C SER A 520 -27.23 -9.23 43.15
N PRO A 521 -28.12 -9.32 44.16
CA PRO A 521 -29.56 -9.39 43.96
C PRO A 521 -30.19 -8.04 43.53
N LEU A 522 -29.41 -6.97 43.48
CA LEU A 522 -29.85 -5.67 42.96
C LEU A 522 -28.89 -5.25 41.84
N THR A 523 -29.09 -5.83 40.66
CA THR A 523 -28.33 -5.48 39.44
C THR A 523 -29.18 -4.73 38.44
N SER A 524 -28.57 -3.70 37.86
CA SER A 524 -29.12 -2.79 36.85
C SER A 524 -28.24 -2.88 35.60
N LYS A 525 -28.65 -3.70 34.62
CA LYS A 525 -28.00 -3.86 33.32
C LYS A 525 -28.57 -2.83 32.35
N THR A 526 -27.74 -1.90 31.89
CA THR A 526 -28.08 -0.92 30.85
C THR A 526 -27.23 -1.20 29.61
N VAL A 527 -27.84 -1.25 28.43
CA VAL A 527 -27.13 -1.25 27.15
C VAL A 527 -27.52 0.01 26.40
N PHE A 528 -26.52 0.75 25.93
CA PHE A 528 -26.65 1.99 25.18
C PHE A 528 -25.91 1.88 23.85
N VAL A 529 -26.49 2.45 22.80
CA VAL A 529 -25.86 2.60 21.48
C VAL A 529 -25.81 4.09 21.16
N ARG A 530 -24.60 4.66 21.14
CA ARG A 530 -24.37 6.10 20.96
C ARG A 530 -24.85 6.59 19.59
N ASP A 531 -24.56 5.82 18.55
CA ASP A 531 -24.85 6.16 17.17
C ASP A 531 -25.81 5.13 16.58
N THR A 532 -27.09 5.48 16.50
CA THR A 532 -28.14 4.66 15.88
C THR A 532 -28.51 5.17 14.48
N ALA A 533 -27.60 5.92 13.83
CA ALA A 533 -27.74 6.29 12.43
C ALA A 533 -26.80 5.45 11.56
N LEU A 534 -25.58 5.19 12.05
CA LEU A 534 -24.63 4.27 11.42
C LEU A 534 -24.77 2.82 11.90
N ILE A 535 -25.13 2.60 13.17
CA ILE A 535 -25.15 1.25 13.77
C ILE A 535 -26.59 0.79 14.04
N ASP A 536 -26.99 -0.32 13.41
CA ASP A 536 -28.21 -1.05 13.74
C ASP A 536 -28.16 -1.55 15.19
N GLN A 537 -28.94 -0.90 16.05
CA GLN A 537 -28.98 -1.17 17.48
C GLN A 537 -29.74 -2.46 17.85
N THR A 538 -30.51 -3.03 16.92
CA THR A 538 -31.28 -4.27 17.15
C THR A 538 -30.36 -5.48 17.31
N LYS A 539 -29.20 -5.48 16.64
CA LYS A 539 -28.09 -6.43 16.82
C LYS A 539 -27.57 -6.53 18.25
N PHE A 540 -27.83 -5.52 19.09
CA PHE A 540 -27.45 -5.47 20.50
C PHE A 540 -28.64 -5.58 21.46
N GLY A 541 -29.82 -5.97 20.97
CA GLY A 541 -31.06 -6.10 21.75
C GLY A 541 -31.81 -4.79 22.04
N VAL A 542 -31.37 -3.67 21.47
CA VAL A 542 -32.07 -2.37 21.60
C VAL A 542 -33.15 -2.27 20.51
N SER A 543 -34.38 -1.95 20.91
CA SER A 543 -35.48 -1.72 19.96
C SER A 543 -35.15 -0.60 18.95
N ALA A 544 -35.60 -0.73 17.70
CA ALA A 544 -35.28 0.22 16.62
C ALA A 544 -35.75 1.66 16.88
N ASP A 545 -36.74 1.86 17.76
CA ASP A 545 -37.24 3.17 18.19
C ASP A 545 -36.41 3.80 19.34
N LYS A 546 -35.39 3.11 19.85
CA LYS A 546 -34.66 3.48 21.07
C LYS A 546 -33.13 3.46 20.88
N ARG A 547 -32.42 4.19 21.75
CA ARG A 547 -30.95 4.17 21.86
C ARG A 547 -30.43 3.42 23.10
N ARG A 548 -31.32 2.98 23.99
CA ARG A 548 -30.98 2.21 25.18
C ARG A 548 -32.11 1.28 25.61
N PHE A 549 -31.76 0.21 26.32
CA PHE A 549 -32.68 -0.52 27.19
C PHE A 549 -32.08 -0.71 28.59
N TRP A 550 -32.94 -1.10 29.54
CA TRP A 550 -32.57 -1.38 30.91
C TRP A 550 -33.27 -2.64 31.44
N GLU A 551 -32.49 -3.53 32.07
CA GLU A 551 -32.93 -4.79 32.66
C GLU A 551 -32.55 -4.85 34.15
N PRO A 552 -33.52 -4.94 35.08
CA PRO A 552 -33.26 -5.32 36.45
C PRO A 552 -33.00 -6.83 36.54
N GLY A 553 -32.09 -7.25 37.40
CA GLY A 553 -31.76 -8.67 37.53
C GLY A 553 -30.87 -9.02 38.71
N PHE A 554 -30.60 -10.31 38.83
CA PHE A 554 -29.55 -10.85 39.68
C PHE A 554 -28.25 -10.98 38.88
N ASN A 555 -27.10 -10.81 39.54
CA ASN A 555 -25.79 -11.08 38.94
C ASN A 555 -24.90 -11.86 39.90
N ALA A 556 -24.18 -12.87 39.41
CA ALA A 556 -23.08 -13.51 40.13
C ALA A 556 -21.78 -13.35 39.35
N ASP A 557 -20.76 -12.76 39.99
CA ASP A 557 -19.40 -12.73 39.48
C ASP A 557 -18.49 -13.60 40.35
N LEU A 558 -18.02 -14.72 39.81
CA LEU A 558 -16.95 -15.52 40.38
C LEU A 558 -15.62 -15.14 39.73
N LYS A 559 -14.61 -14.85 40.55
CA LYS A 559 -13.22 -14.69 40.12
C LYS A 559 -12.33 -15.60 40.96
N PHE A 560 -11.57 -16.47 40.30
CA PHE A 560 -10.59 -17.34 40.93
C PHE A 560 -9.25 -17.26 40.20
N LYS A 561 -8.14 -17.20 40.95
CA LYS A 561 -6.78 -17.12 40.41
C LYS A 561 -5.88 -18.09 41.17
N LYS A 562 -5.24 -19.03 40.48
CA LYS A 562 -4.34 -20.02 41.06
C LYS A 562 -3.00 -20.05 40.34
N THR A 563 -1.93 -19.86 41.10
CA THR A 563 -0.58 -20.22 40.64
C THR A 563 -0.47 -21.74 40.68
N ILE A 564 -0.36 -22.37 39.50
CA ILE A 564 -0.28 -23.84 39.35
C ILE A 564 1.16 -24.31 39.48
N TYR A 565 2.09 -23.55 38.89
CA TYR A 565 3.54 -23.72 39.00
C TYR A 565 4.20 -22.34 39.11
N THR A 566 5.50 -22.25 39.40
CA THR A 566 6.22 -20.97 39.58
C THR A 566 5.96 -19.96 38.48
N ASP A 567 5.85 -20.44 37.25
CA ASP A 567 5.74 -19.66 36.03
C ASP A 567 4.39 -19.88 35.30
N ILE A 568 3.45 -20.62 35.91
CA ILE A 568 2.13 -20.94 35.32
C ILE A 568 1.01 -20.47 36.25
N VAL A 569 0.21 -19.52 35.77
CA VAL A 569 -0.91 -18.91 36.52
C VAL A 569 -2.20 -19.07 35.72
N TRP A 570 -3.21 -19.67 36.34
CA TRP A 570 -4.57 -19.75 35.82
C TRP A 570 -5.46 -18.70 36.50
N GLU A 571 -6.22 -17.94 35.73
CA GLU A 571 -7.28 -17.04 36.19
C GLU A 571 -8.58 -17.38 35.45
N THR A 572 -9.66 -17.59 36.19
CA THR A 572 -11.01 -17.79 35.64
C THR A 572 -11.94 -16.70 36.18
N LYS A 573 -12.69 -16.08 35.27
CA LYS A 573 -13.74 -15.09 35.53
C LYS A 573 -15.05 -15.64 34.96
N TYR A 574 -16.05 -15.89 35.81
CA TYR A 574 -17.39 -16.27 35.40
C TYR A 574 -18.35 -15.18 35.85
N LYS A 575 -18.90 -14.41 34.90
CA LYS A 575 -20.00 -13.45 35.14
C LYS A 575 -21.29 -14.07 34.62
N MET A 576 -22.35 -13.97 35.41
CA MET A 576 -23.68 -14.50 35.08
C MET A 576 -24.75 -13.50 35.49
N PHE A 577 -25.71 -13.21 34.60
CA PHE A 577 -26.84 -12.31 34.86
C PHE A 577 -28.16 -12.97 34.45
N PHE A 578 -29.21 -12.83 35.27
CA PHE A 578 -30.57 -13.21 34.86
C PHE A 578 -31.55 -12.06 35.10
N ASN A 579 -32.37 -11.76 34.09
CA ASN A 579 -33.33 -10.66 34.11
C ASN A 579 -34.58 -11.04 34.93
N TYR A 580 -34.89 -10.26 35.98
CA TYR A 580 -36.05 -10.53 36.84
C TYR A 580 -37.41 -10.44 36.12
N ARG A 581 -37.49 -9.79 34.95
CA ARG A 581 -38.71 -9.73 34.14
C ARG A 581 -38.98 -11.00 33.33
N ASN A 582 -37.97 -11.81 33.05
CA ASN A 582 -38.06 -13.03 32.23
C ASN A 582 -36.95 -14.04 32.63
N PRO A 583 -36.95 -14.56 33.87
CA PRO A 583 -35.77 -15.24 34.44
C PRO A 583 -35.36 -16.53 33.72
N PHE A 584 -36.27 -17.19 33.01
CA PHE A 584 -36.00 -18.44 32.28
C PHE A 584 -35.60 -18.23 30.80
N ASN A 585 -35.83 -17.03 30.23
CA ASN A 585 -35.71 -16.77 28.79
C ASN A 585 -34.77 -15.57 28.47
N LYS A 586 -34.11 -15.01 29.49
CA LYS A 586 -33.17 -13.87 29.39
C LYS A 586 -32.02 -14.03 30.38
N PHE A 587 -31.10 -14.92 30.01
CA PHE A 587 -29.92 -15.33 30.76
C PHE A 587 -28.64 -14.98 29.99
N ASP A 588 -27.71 -14.29 30.66
CA ASP A 588 -26.36 -14.00 30.15
C ASP A 588 -25.34 -14.86 30.93
N ILE A 589 -24.46 -15.60 30.24
CA ILE A 589 -23.19 -16.12 30.77
C ILE A 589 -22.01 -15.51 29.99
N ASN A 590 -20.97 -15.12 30.71
CA ASN A 590 -19.69 -14.68 30.18
C ASN A 590 -18.56 -15.30 31.01
N TRP A 591 -17.88 -16.31 30.47
CA TRP A 591 -16.86 -17.11 31.16
C TRP A 591 -15.51 -17.02 30.44
N GLU A 592 -14.58 -16.25 31.00
CA GLU A 592 -13.20 -16.09 30.52
C GLU A 592 -12.25 -16.94 31.37
N ASN A 593 -11.57 -17.91 30.74
CA ASN A 593 -10.48 -18.69 31.33
C ASN A 593 -9.16 -18.27 30.68
N LEU A 594 -8.15 -17.95 31.49
CA LEU A 594 -6.83 -17.50 31.05
C LEU A 594 -5.75 -18.29 31.77
N VAL A 595 -4.89 -18.97 31.02
CA VAL A 595 -3.65 -19.59 31.52
C VAL A 595 -2.48 -18.78 30.97
N SER A 596 -1.79 -18.07 31.87
CA SER A 596 -0.58 -17.30 31.58
C SER A 596 0.65 -18.12 31.98
N MET A 597 1.53 -18.37 31.01
CA MET A 597 2.80 -19.06 31.17
C MET A 597 3.94 -18.07 30.90
N LYS A 598 4.81 -17.84 31.88
CA LYS A 598 6.03 -17.04 31.70
C LYS A 598 7.10 -17.91 31.02
N LEU A 599 7.57 -17.49 29.85
CA LEU A 599 8.62 -18.22 29.11
C LEU A 599 10.03 -17.70 29.46
N ASN A 600 10.15 -16.39 29.67
CA ASN A 600 11.33 -15.74 30.25
C ASN A 600 10.92 -14.39 30.89
N ASP A 601 11.87 -13.56 31.31
CA ASP A 601 11.57 -12.28 31.99
C ASP A 601 10.87 -11.23 31.11
N TYR A 602 10.84 -11.41 29.79
CA TYR A 602 10.23 -10.48 28.84
C TYR A 602 9.10 -11.09 28.02
N ILE A 603 9.02 -12.42 27.87
CA ILE A 603 8.08 -13.11 26.98
C ILE A 603 7.14 -14.03 27.77
N ASN A 604 5.84 -13.86 27.54
CA ASN A 604 4.78 -14.75 28.03
C ASN A 604 4.05 -15.43 26.87
N MET A 605 3.51 -16.61 27.16
CA MET A 605 2.46 -17.27 26.39
C MET A 605 1.16 -17.20 27.19
N ASN A 606 0.06 -16.82 26.55
CA ASN A 606 -1.27 -16.78 27.13
C ASN A 606 -2.21 -17.67 26.30
N PHE A 607 -2.77 -18.71 26.92
CA PHE A 607 -3.91 -19.44 26.39
C PHE A 607 -5.18 -18.87 27.03
N MET A 608 -6.16 -18.47 26.22
CA MET A 608 -7.46 -18.00 26.70
C MET A 608 -8.60 -18.73 25.98
N LEU A 609 -9.55 -19.24 26.76
CA LEU A 609 -10.82 -19.79 26.31
C LEU A 609 -11.94 -18.92 26.86
N HIS A 610 -12.71 -18.29 25.97
CA HIS A 610 -13.80 -17.38 26.28
C HIS A 610 -15.12 -17.95 25.75
N LEU A 611 -16.03 -18.24 26.66
CA LEU A 611 -17.37 -18.75 26.37
C LEU A 611 -18.41 -17.67 26.68
N ILE A 612 -19.31 -17.40 25.73
CA ILE A 612 -20.44 -16.48 25.93
C ILE A 612 -21.74 -17.21 25.56
N TYR A 613 -22.76 -17.01 26.37
CA TYR A 613 -24.15 -17.35 26.06
C TYR A 613 -25.02 -16.14 26.42
N ASP A 614 -25.92 -15.74 25.53
CA ASP A 614 -26.83 -14.61 25.72
C ASP A 614 -28.10 -14.89 24.91
N ASP A 615 -29.24 -15.10 25.58
CA ASP A 615 -30.51 -15.44 24.91
C ASP A 615 -30.96 -14.39 23.88
N ASN A 616 -30.47 -13.15 23.99
CA ASN A 616 -30.79 -12.06 23.06
C ASN A 616 -29.98 -12.15 21.75
N VAL A 617 -28.96 -13.00 21.70
CA VAL A 617 -28.01 -13.10 20.58
C VAL A 617 -28.20 -14.42 19.84
N THR A 618 -29.07 -14.38 18.83
CA THR A 618 -29.44 -15.57 18.05
C THR A 618 -28.59 -15.75 16.79
N PHE A 619 -28.55 -17.00 16.32
CA PHE A 619 -27.86 -17.47 15.13
C PHE A 619 -28.86 -18.25 14.26
N PRO A 620 -28.70 -18.25 12.92
CA PRO A 620 -29.54 -19.06 12.06
C PRO A 620 -29.34 -20.55 12.40
N THR A 621 -30.44 -21.28 12.48
CA THR A 621 -30.47 -22.74 12.52
C THR A 621 -30.92 -23.27 11.17
N ASP A 622 -30.39 -24.42 10.78
CA ASP A 622 -30.57 -25.13 9.50
C ASP A 622 -31.98 -25.72 9.33
N LYS A 623 -32.97 -25.13 10.01
CA LYS A 623 -34.39 -25.48 10.03
C LYS A 623 -35.19 -24.27 9.59
N LEU A 624 -36.18 -24.52 8.75
CA LEU A 624 -37.18 -23.51 8.38
C LEU A 624 -38.41 -23.67 9.28
N ASP A 625 -39.00 -22.54 9.67
CA ASP A 625 -40.33 -22.45 10.25
C ASP A 625 -41.40 -22.81 9.21
N ALA A 626 -42.64 -23.05 9.63
CA ALA A 626 -43.75 -23.45 8.76
C ALA A 626 -44.00 -22.48 7.58
N ASN A 627 -43.57 -21.22 7.71
CA ASN A 627 -43.65 -20.19 6.68
C ASN A 627 -42.38 -20.09 5.79
N GLY A 628 -41.51 -21.10 5.78
CA GLY A 628 -40.29 -21.14 4.96
C GLY A 628 -39.16 -20.21 5.42
N LYS A 629 -39.28 -19.61 6.61
CA LYS A 629 -38.30 -18.66 7.18
C LYS A 629 -37.30 -19.37 8.09
N THR A 630 -36.02 -19.08 7.97
CA THR A 630 -34.97 -19.62 8.84
C THR A 630 -35.28 -19.36 10.31
N ILE A 631 -35.21 -20.40 11.15
CA ILE A 631 -35.35 -20.30 12.60
C ILE A 631 -34.07 -19.71 13.19
N TYR A 632 -34.19 -18.85 14.20
CA TYR A 632 -33.07 -18.20 14.88
C TYR A 632 -33.06 -18.56 16.37
N GLU A 633 -31.99 -19.20 16.84
CA GLU A 633 -31.84 -19.71 18.21
C GLU A 633 -30.57 -19.16 18.87
N PRO A 634 -30.54 -18.94 20.20
CA PRO A 634 -29.30 -18.61 20.91
C PRO A 634 -28.37 -19.82 20.91
N ARG A 635 -27.05 -19.58 20.76
CA ARG A 635 -26.01 -20.62 20.74
C ARG A 635 -24.81 -20.19 21.58
N TRP A 636 -24.08 -21.17 22.09
CA TRP A 636 -22.77 -20.92 22.73
C TRP A 636 -21.79 -20.34 21.71
N GLN A 637 -21.28 -19.16 22.04
CA GLN A 637 -20.21 -18.48 21.32
C GLN A 637 -18.89 -18.88 21.97
N VAL A 638 -17.94 -19.37 21.17
CA VAL A 638 -16.63 -19.83 21.64
C VAL A 638 -15.55 -19.00 20.96
N LYS A 639 -14.66 -18.42 21.76
CA LYS A 639 -13.44 -17.75 21.30
C LYS A 639 -12.23 -18.33 22.00
N GLU A 640 -11.31 -18.88 21.21
CA GLU A 640 -10.01 -19.35 21.67
C GLU A 640 -8.92 -18.38 21.18
N LEU A 641 -7.95 -18.12 22.04
CA LEU A 641 -6.84 -17.21 21.79
C LEU A 641 -5.53 -17.82 22.33
N ILE A 642 -4.55 -17.99 21.45
CA ILE A 642 -3.18 -18.36 21.84
C ILE A 642 -2.27 -17.20 21.48
N THR A 643 -1.89 -16.40 22.48
CA THR A 643 -1.02 -15.23 22.32
C THR A 643 0.40 -15.54 22.80
N ILE A 644 1.41 -15.25 21.98
CA ILE A 644 2.82 -15.28 22.38
C ILE A 644 3.43 -13.89 22.10
N GLY A 645 4.08 -13.30 23.10
CA GLY A 645 4.73 -12.01 22.93
C GLY A 645 5.29 -11.40 24.20
N PHE A 646 5.67 -10.13 24.08
CA PHE A 646 6.28 -9.37 25.17
C PHE A 646 5.27 -9.05 26.26
N ALA A 647 5.68 -9.22 27.51
CA ALA A 647 4.87 -8.94 28.68
C ALA A 647 5.66 -8.10 29.71
N TYR A 648 5.08 -6.97 30.13
CA TYR A 648 5.65 -6.10 31.16
C TYR A 648 4.70 -6.00 32.35
N ASN A 649 5.23 -6.19 33.56
CA ASN A 649 4.44 -6.20 34.80
C ASN A 649 4.87 -5.06 35.73
N ILE A 650 3.91 -4.24 36.13
CA ILE A 650 4.10 -3.13 37.08
C ILE A 650 3.41 -3.50 38.40
N ASN A 651 4.08 -3.33 39.53
CA ASN A 651 3.50 -3.54 40.86
C ASN A 651 4.10 -2.55 41.86
N ARG A 652 3.29 -1.59 42.33
CA ARG A 652 3.72 -0.50 43.22
C ARG A 652 2.79 -0.41 44.42
N ARG A 653 3.31 -0.77 45.59
CA ARG A 653 2.64 -0.59 46.89
C ARG A 653 2.95 0.80 47.43
N ILE A 654 1.92 1.53 47.84
CA ILE A 654 2.06 2.78 48.57
C ILE A 654 1.98 2.46 50.05
N TYR A 655 3.02 2.80 50.80
CA TYR A 655 3.13 2.55 52.24
C TYR A 655 2.75 3.82 53.01
N LYS A 656 1.95 3.68 54.06
CA LYS A 656 1.59 4.77 54.98
C LYS A 656 1.87 4.34 56.42
N ARG A 657 2.52 5.23 57.18
CA ARG A 657 2.70 5.08 58.62
C ARG A 657 1.44 5.60 59.32
N GLN A 658 0.78 4.76 60.11
CA GLN A 658 -0.34 5.12 60.97
C GLN A 658 0.13 5.02 62.42
N LYS A 659 -0.04 6.08 63.22
CA LYS A 659 0.32 6.04 64.64
C LYS A 659 -0.54 4.98 65.34
N VAL A 660 0.08 4.16 66.19
CA VAL A 660 -0.66 3.34 67.14
C VAL A 660 -0.95 4.22 68.36
N ASN A 661 -2.24 4.29 68.72
CA ASN A 661 -2.69 4.94 69.95
C ASN A 661 -2.62 3.94 71.11
#